data_AF-A0A2U3A721-F1
#
_entry.id   AF-A0A2U3A721-F1
#
_cell.length_a   1.000
_cell.length_b   1.000
_cell.length_c   1.000
_cell.angle_alpha   90.00
_cell.angle_beta   90.00
_cell.angle_gamma   90.00
#
_symmetry.space_group_name_H-M   'P 1'
#
loop_
_entity.id
_entity.type
_entity.pdbx_description
1 polymer ?
#
loop_
_entity_poly.entity_id
_entity_poly.type
_entity_poly.pdbx_seq_one_letter_code
_entity_poly.pdbx_strand_id
1 'polypeptide(L)'
;MVYTLAASTLTVAAPLGCDAPTAAGATARRSDVVVTGTDDEMLVLEITRENRVVVRLPRVEVGQGVTTAVAMMIAEELDARLTDVDIPLAEARTRGNQFTGGSSSVSSLYGPARNLAATARARLVTAAAQRWHLPARVLRTRDTTVVAPDGRTATFGSLTESAARVRRPRVSSKPKPASRHRVIGHPTPRIDARDIVTGRARYTGDLTAAGAKPTVVARPPTLGGKAVSVDDRAARALPGVLEVVRIPGGVAVVAESFHHAFEARDALKITWAPGPLARLSDAGIRSRLRAAVPPLAAPPRGSAQWEARFEFAFVSHAPMEVLTAVADVRAHRAEIWFSSQSPMDAREVIASTVGLPSSAVRVHVVRGGGSFGRRLNHDAAIEAALISKKARRPVKLMWSRADDIRHGRMRPASQHRIRVSHAHGRVVAFAHATASVSEAWEGASVQGGIRGGSVTAAAAPVPSDSGLYNFGTLSGDAGSVELAAIPLGAWRSVDSGTVRTAEEIVVDETARALGQDPVAFRRTTLRSKAVRAVLDKVATAGHWGRALPEGQAQGVAVHEEYGSCVACLAEIDVTDPKNPRVTKVVMAADVGTVVNPRGLEAQLMGTAIDGISTILRAGLHIDRGAVREGSYADFRYARQRHAPLRFEAHILPTGGAPGGAGELGVPAAAGAVANAYARATGTAPRRFPLDF
;
A
#
# COMPACT_ATOMS: atom_id res chain seq x y z
N MET A 1 -27.49 -4.27 15.64
CA MET A 1 -27.30 -4.28 14.16
C MET A 1 -28.66 -4.42 13.50
N VAL A 2 -29.08 -3.40 12.74
CA VAL A 2 -30.27 -3.47 11.89
C VAL A 2 -29.81 -3.92 10.50
N TYR A 3 -30.40 -4.99 9.98
CA TYR A 3 -30.09 -5.55 8.65
C TYR A 3 -31.27 -5.23 7.71
N THR A 4 -31.05 -4.44 6.67
CA THR A 4 -32.09 -4.09 5.68
C THR A 4 -32.13 -5.09 4.53
N LEU A 5 -33.31 -5.30 3.95
CA LEU A 5 -33.60 -6.33 2.94
C LEU A 5 -34.26 -5.63 1.75
N ALA A 6 -33.56 -5.55 0.62
CA ALA A 6 -34.02 -4.82 -0.56
C ALA A 6 -33.88 -5.60 -1.88
N ALA A 7 -33.86 -6.94 -1.84
CA ALA A 7 -33.76 -7.75 -3.05
C ALA A 7 -34.60 -9.04 -2.97
N SER A 8 -34.97 -9.58 -4.13
CA SER A 8 -35.64 -10.88 -4.28
C SER A 8 -34.71 -12.08 -4.03
N THR A 9 -33.40 -11.85 -3.89
CA THR A 9 -32.36 -12.82 -3.51
C THR A 9 -31.80 -12.50 -2.11
N LEU A 10 -31.13 -13.46 -1.45
CA LEU A 10 -30.49 -13.24 -0.14
C LEU A 10 -29.36 -12.22 -0.28
N THR A 11 -29.64 -11.02 0.20
CA THR A 11 -28.67 -9.96 0.42
C THR A 11 -28.51 -9.72 1.92
N VAL A 12 -27.28 -9.79 2.42
CA VAL A 12 -26.93 -9.42 3.79
C VAL A 12 -25.92 -8.27 3.71
N ALA A 13 -25.99 -7.34 4.66
CA ALA A 13 -25.14 -6.17 4.73
C ALA A 13 -24.52 -6.06 6.13
N ALA A 14 -23.21 -5.79 6.25
CA ALA A 14 -22.54 -5.58 7.54
C ALA A 14 -21.78 -4.23 7.58
N PRO A 15 -21.78 -3.52 8.72
CA PRO A 15 -21.16 -2.20 8.80
C PRO A 15 -19.64 -2.30 8.73
N LEU A 16 -19.03 -1.28 8.11
CA LEU A 16 -17.59 -1.05 8.14
C LEU A 16 -17.32 -0.12 9.32
N GLY A 17 -16.90 -0.66 10.47
CA GLY A 17 -16.63 0.12 11.68
C GLY A 17 -15.46 -0.44 12.49
N CYS A 18 -14.60 0.45 12.98
CA CYS A 18 -13.44 0.17 13.83
C CYS A 18 -13.87 0.00 15.30
N ASP A 19 -14.45 -1.14 15.65
CA ASP A 19 -14.56 -1.52 17.07
C ASP A 19 -13.26 -2.22 17.48
N ALA A 20 -12.19 -1.44 17.68
CA ALA A 20 -11.08 -1.92 18.48
C ALA A 20 -11.57 -2.03 19.94
N PRO A 21 -11.25 -3.10 20.68
CA PRO A 21 -11.56 -3.16 22.09
C PRO A 21 -10.91 -1.96 22.80
N THR A 22 -11.74 -1.15 23.43
CA THR A 22 -11.32 -0.03 24.28
C THR A 22 -10.40 -0.57 25.37
N ALA A 23 -9.15 -0.07 25.41
CA ALA A 23 -8.35 -0.10 26.62
C ALA A 23 -9.13 0.60 27.74
N ALA A 24 -9.23 -0.03 28.90
CA ALA A 24 -9.92 0.55 30.05
C ALA A 24 -9.27 1.91 30.42
N GLY A 25 -10.05 3.00 30.35
CA GLY A 25 -9.61 4.31 30.85
C GLY A 25 -10.15 5.57 30.17
N ALA A 26 -10.90 5.51 29.06
CA ALA A 26 -11.44 6.72 28.41
C ALA A 26 -12.93 6.94 28.73
N THR A 27 -13.26 8.12 29.27
CA THR A 27 -14.62 8.56 29.60
C THR A 27 -15.47 8.76 28.35
N ALA A 28 -16.72 8.27 28.42
CA ALA A 28 -17.65 8.20 27.31
C ALA A 28 -18.34 9.54 26.99
N ARG A 29 -18.60 9.77 25.70
CA ARG A 29 -19.77 10.55 25.24
C ARG A 29 -20.69 9.62 24.45
N ARG A 30 -21.95 9.51 24.90
CA ARG A 30 -23.05 8.80 24.22
C ARG A 30 -23.47 9.58 22.97
N SER A 31 -23.86 8.86 21.93
CA SER A 31 -24.96 9.30 21.06
C SER A 31 -25.87 8.11 20.75
N ASP A 32 -27.16 8.33 20.98
CA ASP A 32 -28.27 7.45 20.67
C ASP A 32 -28.62 7.56 19.18
N VAL A 33 -28.81 6.44 18.48
CA VAL A 33 -29.61 6.42 17.23
C VAL A 33 -30.39 5.11 17.12
N VAL A 34 -31.71 5.24 17.07
CA VAL A 34 -32.67 4.25 16.57
C VAL A 34 -32.65 4.31 15.03
N VAL A 35 -32.46 3.18 14.35
CA VAL A 35 -32.31 3.10 12.88
C VAL A 35 -33.60 2.62 12.19
N THR A 36 -34.07 3.40 11.21
CA THR A 36 -35.06 3.00 10.19
C THR A 36 -34.62 3.53 8.81
N GLY A 37 -34.57 2.70 7.76
CA GLY A 37 -34.27 3.10 6.36
C GLY A 37 -33.17 2.31 5.61
N THR A 38 -33.25 2.25 4.28
CA THR A 38 -32.45 1.47 3.29
C THR A 38 -31.08 2.07 2.94
N ASP A 39 -30.04 1.23 2.79
CA ASP A 39 -28.72 1.50 2.17
C ASP A 39 -27.90 2.68 2.81
N ASP A 40 -26.57 2.77 2.72
CA ASP A 40 -25.88 3.04 1.46
C ASP A 40 -24.39 2.58 1.37
N GLU A 41 -23.75 1.97 2.37
CA GLU A 41 -22.27 1.77 2.33
C GLU A 41 -21.69 0.53 3.05
N MET A 42 -22.52 -0.48 3.30
CA MET A 42 -22.12 -1.68 4.03
C MET A 42 -21.22 -2.60 3.17
N LEU A 43 -20.56 -3.60 3.77
CA LEU A 43 -20.09 -4.76 2.99
C LEU A 43 -21.31 -5.62 2.66
N VAL A 44 -21.53 -5.92 1.38
CA VAL A 44 -22.74 -6.61 0.91
C VAL A 44 -22.39 -7.99 0.37
N LEU A 45 -23.10 -9.01 0.85
CA LEU A 45 -23.03 -10.38 0.36
C LEU A 45 -24.34 -10.73 -0.33
N GLU A 46 -24.21 -11.19 -1.57
CA GLU A 46 -25.28 -11.69 -2.41
C GLU A 46 -25.07 -13.18 -2.68
N ILE A 47 -26.14 -13.97 -2.65
CA ILE A 47 -26.13 -15.35 -3.13
C ILE A 47 -27.06 -15.45 -4.35
N THR A 48 -26.48 -15.72 -5.51
CA THR A 48 -27.23 -15.81 -6.78
C THR A 48 -27.99 -17.13 -6.88
N ARG A 49 -28.98 -17.20 -7.78
CA ARG A 49 -29.74 -18.45 -8.01
C ARG A 49 -28.85 -19.55 -8.60
N GLU A 50 -27.81 -19.16 -9.33
CA GLU A 50 -26.76 -20.01 -9.90
C GLU A 50 -25.74 -20.49 -8.86
N ASN A 51 -26.02 -20.26 -7.56
CA ASN A 51 -25.23 -20.71 -6.43
C ASN A 51 -23.84 -20.05 -6.33
N ARG A 52 -23.71 -18.80 -6.81
CA ARG A 52 -22.52 -17.97 -6.62
C ARG A 52 -22.66 -17.11 -5.36
N VAL A 53 -21.58 -16.93 -4.63
CA VAL A 53 -21.50 -16.01 -3.48
C VAL A 53 -20.70 -14.78 -3.90
N VAL A 54 -21.35 -13.62 -3.98
CA VAL A 54 -20.73 -12.39 -4.49
C VAL A 54 -20.59 -11.37 -3.37
N VAL A 55 -19.38 -10.85 -3.16
CA VAL A 55 -19.11 -9.77 -2.20
C VAL A 55 -18.33 -8.64 -2.88
N ARG A 56 -18.99 -7.50 -3.07
CA ARG A 56 -18.33 -6.30 -3.65
C ARG A 56 -17.35 -5.70 -2.65
N LEU A 57 -16.08 -5.68 -3.00
CA LEU A 57 -14.97 -5.27 -2.13
C LEU A 57 -14.76 -3.75 -2.15
N PRO A 58 -14.90 -3.05 -1.01
CA PRO A 58 -14.57 -1.63 -0.89
C PRO A 58 -13.08 -1.36 -0.74
N ARG A 59 -12.25 -2.05 -1.52
CA ARG A 59 -10.79 -1.91 -1.59
C ARG A 59 -10.36 -2.08 -3.03
N VAL A 60 -9.13 -1.74 -3.34
CA VAL A 60 -8.53 -2.04 -4.64
C VAL A 60 -7.58 -3.23 -4.54
N GLU A 61 -7.58 -4.08 -5.55
CA GLU A 61 -6.58 -5.14 -5.71
C GLU A 61 -5.45 -4.61 -6.61
N VAL A 62 -4.25 -4.47 -6.06
CA VAL A 62 -3.05 -3.99 -6.76
C VAL A 62 -1.90 -5.01 -6.73
N GLY A 63 -2.21 -6.28 -6.43
CA GLY A 63 -1.25 -7.39 -6.34
C GLY A 63 -1.10 -7.98 -4.94
N GLN A 64 -1.63 -7.33 -3.91
CA GLN A 64 -1.49 -7.74 -2.50
C GLN A 64 -2.39 -8.91 -2.07
N GLY A 65 -3.39 -9.29 -2.88
CA GLY A 65 -4.21 -10.50 -2.63
C GLY A 65 -5.35 -10.31 -1.64
N VAL A 66 -5.85 -9.08 -1.49
CA VAL A 66 -6.97 -8.76 -0.59
C VAL A 66 -8.25 -9.46 -1.03
N THR A 67 -8.46 -9.64 -2.34
CA THR A 67 -9.63 -10.37 -2.88
C THR A 67 -9.63 -11.82 -2.40
N THR A 68 -8.45 -12.47 -2.41
CA THR A 68 -8.29 -13.84 -1.91
C THR A 68 -8.53 -13.91 -0.40
N ALA A 69 -7.95 -12.98 0.37
CA ALA A 69 -8.14 -12.96 1.82
C ALA A 69 -9.61 -12.79 2.23
N VAL A 70 -10.35 -11.89 1.56
CA VAL A 70 -11.79 -11.71 1.81
C VAL A 70 -12.58 -12.94 1.37
N ALA A 71 -12.29 -13.52 0.19
CA ALA A 71 -12.94 -14.76 -0.24
C ALA A 71 -12.76 -15.90 0.78
N MET A 72 -11.57 -16.04 1.37
CA MET A 72 -11.30 -16.99 2.44
C MET A 72 -12.15 -16.75 3.68
N MET A 73 -12.29 -15.49 4.12
CA MET A 73 -13.14 -15.14 5.27
C MET A 73 -14.62 -15.50 5.02
N ILE A 74 -15.11 -15.24 3.80
CA ILE A 74 -16.49 -15.53 3.40
C ILE A 74 -16.72 -17.04 3.27
N ALA A 75 -15.81 -17.74 2.59
CA ALA A 75 -15.89 -19.18 2.36
C ALA A 75 -15.83 -19.97 3.68
N GLU A 76 -14.90 -19.58 4.57
CA GLU A 76 -14.77 -20.16 5.91
C GLU A 76 -16.10 -20.12 6.65
N GLU A 77 -16.73 -18.94 6.72
CA GLU A 77 -17.96 -18.80 7.48
C GLU A 77 -19.14 -19.47 6.81
N LEU A 78 -19.22 -19.52 5.48
CA LEU A 78 -20.32 -20.18 4.79
C LEU A 78 -20.18 -21.71 4.70
N ASP A 79 -18.99 -22.27 4.89
CA ASP A 79 -18.61 -23.59 4.34
C ASP A 79 -18.82 -23.65 2.81
N ALA A 80 -18.51 -22.54 2.12
CA ALA A 80 -18.56 -22.47 0.66
C ALA A 80 -17.25 -22.97 0.04
N ARG A 81 -17.32 -23.52 -1.17
CA ARG A 81 -16.11 -23.74 -1.97
C ARG A 81 -15.53 -22.38 -2.35
N LEU A 82 -14.22 -22.18 -2.22
CA LEU A 82 -13.57 -20.92 -2.61
C LEU A 82 -13.83 -20.55 -4.07
N THR A 83 -13.95 -21.55 -4.96
CA THR A 83 -14.27 -21.36 -6.38
C THR A 83 -15.68 -20.84 -6.63
N ASP A 84 -16.56 -20.87 -5.63
CA ASP A 84 -17.94 -20.34 -5.70
C ASP A 84 -18.05 -18.90 -5.18
N VAL A 85 -16.95 -18.32 -4.70
CA VAL A 85 -16.92 -16.97 -4.10
C VAL A 85 -16.27 -15.97 -5.05
N ASP A 86 -17.04 -14.97 -5.45
CA ASP A 86 -16.59 -13.89 -6.33
C ASP A 86 -16.44 -12.58 -5.53
N ILE A 87 -15.27 -11.93 -5.66
CA ILE A 87 -14.94 -10.68 -4.95
C ILE A 87 -14.67 -9.54 -5.96
N PRO A 88 -15.71 -9.05 -6.68
CA PRO A 88 -15.55 -7.91 -7.58
C PRO A 88 -15.21 -6.64 -6.79
N LEU A 89 -14.47 -5.71 -7.40
CA LEU A 89 -14.18 -4.42 -6.77
C LEU A 89 -15.42 -3.51 -6.83
N ALA A 90 -15.69 -2.77 -5.75
CA ALA A 90 -16.77 -1.80 -5.73
C ALA A 90 -16.38 -0.51 -6.47
N GLU A 91 -17.35 0.14 -7.10
CA GLU A 91 -17.22 1.52 -7.57
C GLU A 91 -16.97 2.50 -6.41
N ALA A 92 -16.59 3.74 -6.73
CA ALA A 92 -16.43 4.80 -5.74
C ALA A 92 -17.73 5.05 -4.98
N ARG A 93 -17.61 4.91 -3.67
CA ARG A 93 -18.68 5.06 -2.70
C ARG A 93 -19.01 6.51 -2.40
N THR A 94 -20.19 6.76 -1.86
CA THR A 94 -20.71 8.09 -1.49
C THR A 94 -20.48 8.46 -0.02
N ARG A 95 -20.44 7.48 0.88
CA ARG A 95 -20.20 7.63 2.32
C ARG A 95 -19.30 6.47 2.79
N GLY A 96 -19.07 6.30 4.09
CA GLY A 96 -18.32 5.14 4.61
C GLY A 96 -16.82 5.18 4.30
N ASN A 97 -16.20 4.00 4.19
CA ASN A 97 -14.74 3.87 4.01
C ASN A 97 -14.39 2.99 2.80
N GLN A 98 -13.71 3.57 1.81
CA GLN A 98 -13.14 2.86 0.65
C GLN A 98 -11.64 3.12 0.48
N PHE A 99 -10.89 3.10 1.58
CA PHE A 99 -9.46 3.35 1.58
C PHE A 99 -8.63 2.05 1.57
N THR A 100 -7.60 1.99 0.73
CA THR A 100 -6.61 0.90 0.72
C THR A 100 -5.23 1.47 1.06
N GLY A 101 -4.88 1.52 2.34
CA GLY A 101 -3.58 2.02 2.82
C GLY A 101 -3.40 1.80 4.31
N GLY A 102 -2.23 2.16 4.86
CA GLY A 102 -1.90 2.00 6.29
C GLY A 102 -1.97 0.55 6.77
N SER A 103 -1.69 -0.39 5.86
CA SER A 103 -1.80 -1.84 6.09
C SER A 103 -3.13 -2.31 6.73
N SER A 104 -4.24 -1.60 6.53
CA SER A 104 -5.49 -1.75 7.29
C SER A 104 -6.56 -2.68 6.68
N SER A 105 -6.36 -3.19 5.46
CA SER A 105 -7.45 -3.87 4.72
C SER A 105 -7.92 -5.15 5.40
N VAL A 106 -7.01 -6.03 5.82
CA VAL A 106 -7.37 -7.29 6.48
C VAL A 106 -7.94 -7.01 7.87
N SER A 107 -7.28 -6.18 8.67
CA SER A 107 -7.70 -5.85 10.03
C SER A 107 -9.09 -5.21 10.07
N SER A 108 -9.40 -4.29 9.14
CA SER A 108 -10.71 -3.64 9.05
C SER A 108 -11.82 -4.53 8.49
N LEU A 109 -11.50 -5.51 7.62
CA LEU A 109 -12.50 -6.36 6.97
C LEU A 109 -12.73 -7.70 7.69
N TYR A 110 -11.82 -8.15 8.55
CA TYR A 110 -11.90 -9.47 9.19
C TYR A 110 -13.18 -9.68 9.98
N GLY A 111 -13.52 -8.73 10.86
CA GLY A 111 -14.77 -8.79 11.63
C GLY A 111 -16.02 -8.68 10.74
N PRO A 112 -16.17 -7.58 9.96
CA PRO A 112 -17.34 -7.37 9.10
C PRO A 112 -17.62 -8.50 8.12
N ALA A 113 -16.61 -8.98 7.37
CA ALA A 113 -16.78 -10.05 6.39
C ALA A 113 -17.25 -11.36 7.04
N ARG A 114 -16.68 -11.72 8.19
CA ARG A 114 -17.06 -12.95 8.89
C ARG A 114 -18.44 -12.87 9.52
N ASN A 115 -18.81 -11.74 10.13
CA ASN A 115 -20.16 -11.53 10.66
C ASN A 115 -21.22 -11.57 9.55
N LEU A 116 -20.91 -10.96 8.41
CA LEU A 116 -21.75 -10.96 7.22
C LEU A 116 -22.05 -12.39 6.73
N ALA A 117 -20.99 -13.17 6.51
CA ALA A 117 -21.10 -14.55 6.04
C ALA A 117 -21.76 -15.48 7.08
N ALA A 118 -21.47 -15.33 8.38
CA ALA A 118 -22.10 -16.12 9.43
C ALA A 118 -23.62 -15.86 9.54
N THR A 119 -24.04 -14.62 9.32
CA THR A 119 -25.46 -14.25 9.25
C THR A 119 -26.14 -14.85 8.04
N ALA A 120 -25.50 -14.82 6.87
CA ALA A 120 -26.01 -15.47 5.66
C ALA A 120 -26.15 -16.99 5.84
N ARG A 121 -25.12 -17.66 6.38
CA ARG A 121 -25.17 -19.09 6.75
C ARG A 121 -26.38 -19.40 7.63
N ALA A 122 -26.61 -18.61 8.68
CA ALA A 122 -27.69 -18.83 9.62
C ALA A 122 -29.08 -18.71 8.96
N ARG A 123 -29.25 -17.76 8.03
CA ARG A 123 -30.49 -17.61 7.25
C ARG A 123 -30.71 -18.76 6.27
N LEU A 124 -29.67 -19.20 5.56
CA LEU A 124 -29.72 -20.36 4.66
C LEU A 124 -30.13 -21.64 5.39
N VAL A 125 -29.48 -21.94 6.51
CA VAL A 125 -29.80 -23.11 7.35
C VAL A 125 -31.24 -23.03 7.87
N THR A 126 -31.69 -21.84 8.25
CA THR A 126 -33.08 -21.63 8.70
C THR A 126 -34.09 -21.87 7.58
N ALA A 127 -33.81 -21.38 6.37
CA ALA A 127 -34.67 -21.58 5.21
C ALA A 127 -34.76 -23.07 4.81
N ALA A 128 -33.63 -23.79 4.83
CA ALA A 128 -33.61 -25.23 4.59
C ALA A 128 -34.41 -26.00 5.67
N ALA A 129 -34.23 -25.64 6.94
CA ALA A 129 -34.97 -26.22 8.06
C ALA A 129 -36.48 -26.04 7.92
N GLN A 130 -36.92 -24.86 7.47
CA GLN A 130 -38.33 -24.60 7.16
C GLN A 130 -38.82 -25.44 5.98
N ARG A 131 -38.06 -25.51 4.88
CA ARG A 131 -38.39 -26.29 3.68
C ARG A 131 -38.50 -27.79 3.97
N TRP A 132 -37.67 -28.32 4.86
CA TRP A 132 -37.60 -29.75 5.16
C TRP A 132 -38.34 -30.18 6.42
N HIS A 133 -38.96 -29.24 7.13
CA HIS A 133 -39.60 -29.46 8.43
C HIS A 133 -38.67 -30.16 9.46
N LEU A 134 -37.39 -29.77 9.47
CA LEU A 134 -36.36 -30.31 10.38
C LEU A 134 -35.89 -29.27 11.41
N PRO A 135 -35.40 -29.68 12.60
CA PRO A 135 -34.73 -28.77 13.51
C PRO A 135 -33.46 -28.17 12.88
N ALA A 136 -33.34 -26.84 12.81
CA ALA A 136 -32.20 -26.18 12.17
C ALA A 136 -30.84 -26.59 12.76
N ARG A 137 -30.80 -26.95 14.06
CA ARG A 137 -29.59 -27.42 14.76
C ARG A 137 -29.02 -28.74 14.24
N VAL A 138 -29.81 -29.56 13.53
CA VAL A 138 -29.34 -30.84 12.96
C VAL A 138 -28.76 -30.67 11.55
N LEU A 139 -29.02 -29.54 10.91
CA LEU A 139 -28.49 -29.23 9.58
C LEU A 139 -27.05 -28.70 9.67
N ARG A 140 -26.28 -28.93 8.60
CA ARG A 140 -24.91 -28.46 8.43
C ARG A 140 -24.75 -27.77 7.09
N THR A 141 -23.70 -26.96 6.95
CA THR A 141 -23.28 -26.38 5.68
C THR A 141 -22.00 -27.05 5.21
N ARG A 142 -21.90 -27.31 3.91
CA ARG A 142 -20.73 -27.89 3.27
C ARG A 142 -20.77 -27.64 1.76
N ASP A 143 -19.64 -27.32 1.16
CA ASP A 143 -19.45 -27.22 -0.29
C ASP A 143 -20.53 -26.37 -0.98
N THR A 144 -20.86 -25.22 -0.38
CA THR A 144 -21.89 -24.28 -0.88
C THR A 144 -23.32 -24.86 -0.89
N THR A 145 -23.59 -25.78 0.03
CA THR A 145 -24.90 -26.42 0.23
C THR A 145 -25.27 -26.51 1.72
N VAL A 146 -26.57 -26.61 2.01
CA VAL A 146 -27.08 -27.08 3.30
C VAL A 146 -27.32 -28.58 3.19
N VAL A 147 -26.94 -29.35 4.21
CA VAL A 147 -27.01 -30.82 4.27
C VAL A 147 -27.79 -31.24 5.52
N ALA A 148 -28.74 -32.14 5.34
CA ALA A 148 -29.49 -32.80 6.42
C ALA A 148 -28.84 -34.13 6.84
N PRO A 149 -29.09 -34.63 8.06
CA PRO A 149 -28.55 -35.91 8.53
C PRO A 149 -28.98 -37.12 7.70
N ASP A 150 -30.13 -37.04 7.05
CA ASP A 150 -30.71 -38.09 6.19
C ASP A 150 -30.20 -38.03 4.73
N GLY A 151 -29.23 -37.17 4.45
CA GLY A 151 -28.62 -37.04 3.12
C GLY A 151 -29.30 -36.03 2.20
N ARG A 152 -30.43 -35.42 2.58
CA ARG A 152 -31.03 -34.34 1.76
C ARG A 152 -30.09 -33.14 1.67
N THR A 153 -30.00 -32.54 0.49
CA THR A 153 -29.17 -31.35 0.24
C THR A 153 -29.95 -30.26 -0.49
N ALA A 154 -29.55 -29.01 -0.28
CA ALA A 154 -30.03 -27.86 -1.05
C ALA A 154 -28.87 -26.88 -1.27
N THR A 155 -28.70 -26.42 -2.51
CA THR A 155 -27.70 -25.39 -2.82
C THR A 155 -28.09 -24.08 -2.14
N PHE A 156 -27.11 -23.24 -1.80
CA PHE A 156 -27.41 -21.91 -1.26
C PHE A 156 -28.28 -21.08 -2.22
N GLY A 157 -28.01 -21.17 -3.53
CA GLY A 157 -28.81 -20.54 -4.57
C GLY A 157 -30.27 -20.99 -4.57
N SER A 158 -30.54 -22.29 -4.41
CA SER A 158 -31.93 -22.81 -4.32
C SER A 158 -32.70 -22.34 -3.08
N LEU A 159 -31.99 -21.84 -2.06
CA LEU A 159 -32.55 -21.36 -0.80
C LEU A 159 -32.60 -19.82 -0.72
N THR A 160 -31.97 -19.11 -1.66
CA THR A 160 -31.67 -17.68 -1.56
C THR A 160 -32.91 -16.83 -1.31
N GLU A 161 -34.01 -17.05 -2.04
CA GLU A 161 -35.25 -16.28 -1.89
C GLU A 161 -35.94 -16.53 -0.54
N SER A 162 -35.96 -17.78 -0.09
CA SER A 162 -36.53 -18.13 1.21
C SER A 162 -35.65 -17.62 2.34
N ALA A 163 -34.33 -17.69 2.19
CA ALA A 163 -33.38 -17.17 3.15
C ALA A 163 -33.45 -15.64 3.27
N ALA A 164 -33.73 -14.92 2.18
CA ALA A 164 -34.03 -13.49 2.18
C ALA A 164 -35.21 -13.16 3.10
N ARG A 165 -36.24 -14.02 3.19
CA ARG A 165 -37.40 -13.79 4.06
C ARG A 165 -37.14 -14.10 5.55
N VAL A 166 -36.00 -14.70 5.90
CA VAL A 166 -35.67 -15.06 7.29
C VAL A 166 -35.24 -13.82 8.09
N ARG A 167 -36.14 -13.30 8.94
CA ARG A 167 -35.86 -12.17 9.85
C ARG A 167 -35.07 -12.57 11.08
N ARG A 168 -35.38 -13.72 11.68
CA ARG A 168 -34.72 -14.25 12.89
C ARG A 168 -34.19 -15.67 12.62
N PRO A 169 -32.86 -15.86 12.49
CA PRO A 169 -32.28 -17.18 12.30
C PRO A 169 -32.54 -18.12 13.48
N ARG A 170 -32.71 -19.42 13.21
CA ARG A 170 -32.89 -20.48 14.22
C ARG A 170 -31.58 -21.11 14.69
N VAL A 171 -30.44 -20.63 14.17
CA VAL A 171 -29.08 -21.05 14.54
C VAL A 171 -28.21 -19.81 14.72
N SER A 172 -27.05 -19.97 15.37
CA SER A 172 -26.13 -18.86 15.64
C SER A 172 -25.68 -18.14 14.37
N SER A 173 -25.82 -16.81 14.36
CA SER A 173 -25.26 -15.90 13.36
C SER A 173 -23.86 -15.40 13.74
N LYS A 174 -23.25 -15.92 14.81
CA LYS A 174 -21.88 -15.56 15.20
C LYS A 174 -20.85 -16.25 14.29
N PRO A 175 -19.72 -15.59 14.00
CA PRO A 175 -18.58 -16.22 13.33
C PRO A 175 -18.10 -17.48 14.05
N LYS A 176 -17.54 -18.43 13.29
CA LYS A 176 -16.95 -19.65 13.85
C LYS A 176 -15.78 -19.33 14.80
N PRO A 177 -15.57 -20.07 15.90
CA PRO A 177 -14.32 -19.94 16.65
C PRO A 177 -13.13 -20.40 15.78
N ALA A 178 -11.93 -19.88 16.06
CA ALA A 178 -10.72 -20.20 15.30
C ALA A 178 -10.42 -21.71 15.27
N SER A 179 -10.75 -22.44 16.34
CA SER A 179 -10.61 -23.91 16.40
C SER A 179 -11.47 -24.68 15.40
N ARG A 180 -12.39 -24.01 14.70
CA ARG A 180 -13.23 -24.60 13.63
C ARG A 180 -12.85 -24.10 12.24
N HIS A 181 -11.81 -23.28 12.12
CA HIS A 181 -11.35 -22.80 10.81
C HIS A 181 -10.75 -23.94 9.99
N ARG A 182 -11.05 -23.94 8.69
CA ARG A 182 -10.58 -24.92 7.69
C ARG A 182 -9.90 -24.27 6.48
N VAL A 183 -10.14 -22.98 6.28
CA VAL A 183 -9.64 -22.16 5.17
C VAL A 183 -8.81 -21.00 5.73
N ILE A 184 -9.33 -20.24 6.70
CA ILE A 184 -8.55 -19.19 7.38
C ILE A 184 -7.37 -19.84 8.10
N GLY A 185 -6.17 -19.28 7.94
CA GLY A 185 -4.94 -19.82 8.53
C GLY A 185 -4.29 -20.93 7.71
N HIS A 186 -4.88 -21.34 6.58
CA HIS A 186 -4.31 -22.37 5.70
C HIS A 186 -3.73 -21.75 4.41
N PRO A 187 -2.52 -22.16 3.97
CA PRO A 187 -1.93 -21.67 2.73
C PRO A 187 -2.85 -21.85 1.52
N THR A 188 -3.27 -20.74 0.92
CA THR A 188 -4.26 -20.75 -0.16
C THR A 188 -3.74 -19.99 -1.38
N PRO A 189 -3.73 -20.59 -2.60
CA PRO A 189 -3.40 -19.87 -3.83
C PRO A 189 -4.36 -18.72 -4.11
N ARG A 190 -3.95 -17.75 -4.92
CA ARG A 190 -4.85 -16.64 -5.27
C ARG A 190 -6.03 -17.13 -6.10
N ILE A 191 -7.22 -16.63 -5.78
CA ILE A 191 -8.45 -16.93 -6.54
C ILE A 191 -8.40 -16.41 -7.98
N ASP A 192 -7.57 -15.40 -8.24
CA ASP A 192 -7.40 -14.75 -9.53
C ASP A 192 -6.09 -15.15 -10.25
N ALA A 193 -5.35 -16.14 -9.72
CA ALA A 193 -4.05 -16.54 -10.27
C ALA A 193 -4.15 -16.98 -11.73
N ARG A 194 -5.15 -17.81 -12.05
CA ARG A 194 -5.34 -18.34 -13.41
C ARG A 194 -5.58 -17.22 -14.42
N ASP A 195 -6.35 -16.22 -14.06
CA ASP A 195 -6.65 -15.10 -14.96
C ASP A 195 -5.44 -14.21 -15.18
N ILE A 196 -4.58 -14.04 -14.17
CA ILE A 196 -3.31 -13.32 -14.32
C ILE A 196 -2.39 -14.05 -15.29
N VAL A 197 -2.12 -15.34 -15.07
CA VAL A 197 -1.13 -16.09 -15.88
C VAL A 197 -1.60 -16.42 -17.29
N THR A 198 -2.90 -16.28 -17.58
CA THR A 198 -3.47 -16.48 -18.92
C THR A 198 -3.78 -15.19 -19.66
N GLY A 199 -3.49 -14.02 -19.06
CA GLY A 199 -3.78 -12.72 -19.65
C GLY A 199 -5.27 -12.35 -19.68
N ARG A 200 -6.12 -13.05 -18.91
CA ARG A 200 -7.56 -12.73 -18.79
C ARG A 200 -7.86 -11.67 -17.74
N ALA A 201 -6.98 -11.49 -16.76
CA ALA A 201 -7.11 -10.40 -15.79
C ALA A 201 -7.07 -9.05 -16.53
N ARG A 202 -8.04 -8.18 -16.24
CA ARG A 202 -8.14 -6.86 -16.89
C ARG A 202 -7.61 -5.76 -15.99
N TYR A 203 -6.72 -4.96 -16.56
CA TYR A 203 -6.19 -3.72 -16.01
C TYR A 203 -6.79 -2.52 -16.75
N THR A 204 -6.46 -1.30 -16.35
CA THR A 204 -7.09 -0.10 -16.93
C THR A 204 -6.74 0.05 -18.42
N GLY A 205 -5.51 -0.30 -18.81
CA GLY A 205 -5.04 -0.27 -20.21
C GLY A 205 -5.78 -1.22 -21.15
N ASP A 206 -6.30 -2.33 -20.61
CA ASP A 206 -7.00 -3.37 -21.36
C ASP A 206 -8.47 -3.03 -21.64
N LEU A 207 -9.00 -1.98 -20.99
CA LEU A 207 -10.40 -1.62 -21.13
C LEU A 207 -10.69 -1.09 -22.53
N THR A 208 -11.71 -1.67 -23.15
CA THR A 208 -12.33 -1.23 -24.40
C THR A 208 -13.59 -0.42 -24.08
N ALA A 209 -13.45 0.65 -23.29
CA ALA A 209 -14.58 1.57 -23.09
C ALA A 209 -15.01 2.12 -24.46
N ALA A 210 -16.31 2.05 -24.76
CA ALA A 210 -16.83 2.34 -26.10
C ALA A 210 -16.41 3.72 -26.58
N GLY A 211 -15.58 3.77 -27.63
CA GLY A 211 -15.12 5.01 -28.25
C GLY A 211 -13.97 5.75 -27.54
N ALA A 212 -13.37 5.19 -26.48
CA ALA A 212 -12.21 5.81 -25.82
C ALA A 212 -10.98 5.81 -26.71
N LYS A 213 -10.48 7.02 -27.02
CA LYS A 213 -9.34 7.22 -27.93
C LYS A 213 -8.01 7.22 -27.17
N PRO A 214 -6.98 6.50 -27.65
CA PRO A 214 -5.63 6.58 -27.11
C PRO A 214 -5.12 8.02 -26.95
N THR A 215 -4.57 8.30 -25.78
CA THR A 215 -4.13 9.64 -25.40
C THR A 215 -2.80 9.60 -24.66
N VAL A 216 -1.89 10.50 -25.02
CA VAL A 216 -0.60 10.72 -24.33
C VAL A 216 -0.36 12.22 -24.13
N VAL A 217 0.61 12.59 -23.29
CA VAL A 217 0.90 13.99 -22.96
C VAL A 217 2.37 14.32 -23.21
N ALA A 218 2.64 15.43 -23.89
CA ALA A 218 3.95 16.08 -23.91
C ALA A 218 4.12 16.93 -22.64
N ARG A 219 5.22 16.72 -21.92
CA ARG A 219 5.46 17.30 -20.58
C ARG A 219 6.68 18.22 -20.58
N PRO A 220 6.74 19.20 -19.66
CA PRO A 220 7.89 20.09 -19.54
C PRO A 220 9.15 19.32 -19.13
N PRO A 221 10.35 19.75 -19.57
CA PRO A 221 11.60 19.09 -19.18
C PRO A 221 11.95 19.26 -17.69
N THR A 222 11.42 20.29 -17.02
CA THR A 222 11.63 20.55 -15.59
C THR A 222 10.32 20.40 -14.81
N LEU A 223 10.41 19.94 -13.56
CA LEU A 223 9.29 19.82 -12.64
C LEU A 223 8.55 21.17 -12.48
N GLY A 224 7.24 21.16 -12.69
CA GLY A 224 6.41 22.37 -12.59
C GLY A 224 6.57 23.39 -13.73
N GLY A 225 7.28 23.03 -14.82
CA GLY A 225 7.35 23.87 -16.01
C GLY A 225 5.98 24.05 -16.68
N LYS A 226 5.85 25.10 -17.50
CA LYS A 226 4.58 25.47 -18.16
C LYS A 226 4.77 25.67 -19.66
N ALA A 227 3.80 25.24 -20.46
CA ALA A 227 3.81 25.52 -21.90
C ALA A 227 3.51 27.00 -22.15
N VAL A 228 4.43 27.71 -22.80
CA VAL A 228 4.27 29.13 -23.18
C VAL A 228 3.61 29.21 -24.55
N SER A 229 4.20 28.54 -25.53
CA SER A 229 3.68 28.45 -26.89
C SER A 229 3.72 26.98 -27.36
N VAL A 230 2.82 26.66 -28.28
CA VAL A 230 2.68 25.33 -28.88
C VAL A 230 2.39 25.56 -30.36
N ASP A 231 3.28 25.11 -31.24
CA ASP A 231 3.02 24.90 -32.66
C ASP A 231 2.72 23.40 -32.85
N ASP A 232 1.44 23.11 -33.11
CA ASP A 232 0.90 21.76 -33.25
C ASP A 232 0.59 21.39 -34.70
N ARG A 233 0.97 22.21 -35.69
CA ARG A 233 0.62 22.01 -37.11
C ARG A 233 1.15 20.68 -37.64
N ALA A 234 2.42 20.37 -37.35
CA ALA A 234 3.04 19.10 -37.76
C ALA A 234 2.35 17.90 -37.09
N ALA A 235 2.02 18.00 -35.81
CA ALA A 235 1.29 16.97 -35.09
C ALA A 235 -0.11 16.74 -35.69
N ARG A 236 -0.88 17.81 -35.94
CA ARG A 236 -2.23 17.70 -36.52
C ARG A 236 -2.27 17.16 -37.95
N ALA A 237 -1.18 17.32 -38.70
CA ALA A 237 -1.07 16.82 -40.07
C ALA A 237 -0.82 15.30 -40.13
N LEU A 238 -0.44 14.67 -39.01
CA LEU A 238 -0.16 13.24 -38.98
C LEU A 238 -1.46 12.41 -39.04
N PRO A 239 -1.46 11.27 -39.75
CA PRO A 239 -2.61 10.38 -39.82
C PRO A 239 -3.09 9.92 -38.44
N GLY A 240 -4.41 9.84 -38.27
CA GLY A 240 -5.03 9.32 -37.05
C GLY A 240 -4.99 10.27 -35.85
N VAL A 241 -4.46 11.48 -35.98
CA VAL A 241 -4.53 12.50 -34.92
C VAL A 241 -5.92 13.13 -34.91
N LEU A 242 -6.52 13.17 -33.73
CA LEU A 242 -7.90 13.62 -33.55
C LEU A 242 -7.97 14.97 -32.87
N GLU A 243 -7.18 15.17 -31.81
CA GLU A 243 -7.16 16.41 -31.05
C GLU A 243 -5.77 16.67 -30.46
N VAL A 244 -5.39 17.94 -30.40
CA VAL A 244 -4.27 18.43 -29.58
C VAL A 244 -4.83 19.43 -28.58
N VAL A 245 -4.65 19.15 -27.30
CA VAL A 245 -5.32 19.86 -26.20
C VAL A 245 -4.29 20.32 -25.17
N ARG A 246 -4.23 21.61 -24.90
CA ARG A 246 -3.44 22.13 -23.77
C ARG A 246 -4.14 21.79 -22.45
N ILE A 247 -3.41 21.19 -21.53
CA ILE A 247 -3.82 20.96 -20.13
C ILE A 247 -2.81 21.63 -19.20
N PRO A 248 -3.12 21.78 -17.89
CA PRO A 248 -2.22 22.50 -17.01
C PRO A 248 -0.81 21.88 -16.95
N GLY A 249 -0.72 20.53 -16.92
CA GLY A 249 0.55 19.79 -16.88
C GLY A 249 1.25 19.55 -18.23
N GLY A 250 0.73 20.07 -19.36
CA GLY A 250 1.35 19.84 -20.67
C GLY A 250 0.41 19.93 -21.87
N VAL A 251 0.76 19.25 -22.96
CA VAL A 251 -0.05 19.21 -24.19
C VAL A 251 -0.42 17.77 -24.49
N ALA A 252 -1.71 17.46 -24.40
CA ALA A 252 -2.26 16.15 -24.70
C ALA A 252 -2.49 15.97 -26.20
N VAL A 253 -2.21 14.77 -26.70
CA VAL A 253 -2.53 14.32 -28.06
C VAL A 253 -3.50 13.16 -27.95
N VAL A 254 -4.64 13.28 -28.61
CA VAL A 254 -5.65 12.23 -28.73
C VAL A 254 -5.61 11.71 -30.17
N ALA A 255 -5.50 10.39 -30.34
CA ALA A 255 -5.36 9.77 -31.66
C ALA A 255 -6.13 8.44 -31.77
N GLU A 256 -6.15 7.86 -32.95
CA GLU A 256 -6.78 6.55 -33.24
C GLU A 256 -6.00 5.36 -32.65
N SER A 257 -4.70 5.51 -32.43
CA SER A 257 -3.82 4.49 -31.84
C SER A 257 -2.80 5.14 -30.90
N PHE A 258 -2.25 4.37 -29.95
CA PHE A 258 -1.14 4.88 -29.13
C PHE A 258 0.10 5.20 -29.97
N HIS A 259 0.34 4.46 -31.06
CA HIS A 259 1.43 4.73 -31.99
C HIS A 259 1.30 6.14 -32.59
N HIS A 260 0.15 6.47 -33.19
CA HIS A 260 -0.10 7.80 -33.74
C HIS A 260 -0.08 8.89 -32.65
N ALA A 261 -0.57 8.59 -31.44
CA ALA A 261 -0.54 9.53 -30.33
C ALA A 261 0.91 9.89 -29.93
N PHE A 262 1.82 8.90 -29.89
CA PHE A 262 3.22 9.13 -29.59
C PHE A 262 3.95 9.89 -30.70
N GLU A 263 3.78 9.49 -31.96
CA GLU A 263 4.40 10.19 -33.10
C GLU A 263 3.98 11.67 -33.13
N ALA A 264 2.69 11.93 -32.95
CA ALA A 264 2.18 13.29 -32.96
C ALA A 264 2.57 14.10 -31.72
N ARG A 265 2.70 13.47 -30.55
CA ARG A 265 3.29 14.11 -29.36
C ARG A 265 4.71 14.57 -29.65
N ASP A 266 5.51 13.72 -30.28
CA ASP A 266 6.93 13.99 -30.55
C ASP A 266 7.10 15.04 -31.68
N ALA A 267 6.11 15.20 -32.55
CA ALA A 267 6.06 16.25 -33.57
C ALA A 267 5.66 17.65 -33.03
N LEU A 268 5.20 17.76 -31.78
CA LEU A 268 4.84 19.06 -31.18
C LEU A 268 6.08 19.93 -30.97
N LYS A 269 6.01 21.19 -31.40
CA LYS A 269 7.02 22.20 -31.08
C LYS A 269 6.52 23.06 -29.93
N ILE A 270 7.05 22.84 -28.74
CA ILE A 270 6.60 23.50 -27.51
C ILE A 270 7.73 24.32 -26.91
N THR A 271 7.46 25.60 -26.65
CA THR A 271 8.34 26.42 -25.81
C THR A 271 7.89 26.30 -24.36
N TRP A 272 8.79 25.84 -23.50
CA TRP A 272 8.53 25.65 -22.07
C TRP A 272 9.14 26.78 -21.24
N ALA A 273 8.36 27.34 -20.34
CA ALA A 273 8.90 28.10 -19.22
C ALA A 273 9.44 27.11 -18.17
N PRO A 274 10.65 27.36 -17.63
CA PRO A 274 11.20 26.52 -16.57
C PRO A 274 10.31 26.53 -15.34
N GLY A 275 10.24 25.40 -14.65
CA GLY A 275 9.53 25.29 -13.39
C GLY A 275 10.26 26.00 -12.24
N PRO A 276 9.59 26.17 -11.09
CA PRO A 276 10.14 26.92 -9.95
C PRO A 276 11.43 26.31 -9.38
N LEU A 277 11.69 25.04 -9.66
CA LEU A 277 12.85 24.29 -9.17
C LEU A 277 13.99 24.19 -10.18
N ALA A 278 13.94 24.89 -11.32
CA ALA A 278 14.91 24.73 -12.42
C ALA A 278 16.38 25.00 -12.05
N ARG A 279 16.65 25.66 -10.92
CA ARG A 279 18.01 25.88 -10.40
C ARG A 279 18.43 24.89 -9.32
N LEU A 280 17.55 23.96 -8.94
CA LEU A 280 17.76 23.05 -7.82
C LEU A 280 18.43 21.76 -8.28
N SER A 281 19.37 21.28 -7.47
CA SER A 281 20.04 19.99 -7.62
C SER A 281 19.98 19.23 -6.30
N ASP A 282 20.31 17.94 -6.32
CA ASP A 282 20.36 17.13 -5.10
C ASP A 282 21.27 17.73 -4.03
N ALA A 283 22.41 18.33 -4.43
CA ALA A 283 23.31 18.98 -3.49
C ALA A 283 22.62 20.14 -2.76
N GLY A 284 21.84 20.95 -3.48
CA GLY A 284 21.03 22.02 -2.92
C GLY A 284 19.92 21.51 -2.00
N ILE A 285 19.22 20.44 -2.41
CA ILE A 285 18.16 19.81 -1.61
C ILE A 285 18.73 19.27 -0.30
N ARG A 286 19.82 18.50 -0.37
CA ARG A 286 20.49 17.95 0.81
C ARG A 286 20.96 19.04 1.76
N SER A 287 21.50 20.14 1.22
CA SER A 287 21.92 21.28 2.05
C SER A 287 20.76 21.89 2.83
N ARG A 288 19.60 22.09 2.18
CA ARG A 288 18.39 22.62 2.83
C ARG A 288 17.86 21.64 3.88
N LEU A 289 17.78 20.35 3.54
CA LEU A 289 17.31 19.32 4.47
C LEU A 289 18.18 19.24 5.72
N ARG A 290 19.52 19.27 5.57
CA ARG A 290 20.44 19.27 6.72
C ARG A 290 20.24 20.48 7.64
N ALA A 291 19.95 21.64 7.07
CA ALA A 291 19.67 22.85 7.83
C ALA A 291 18.28 22.83 8.51
N ALA A 292 17.34 22.08 7.94
CA ALA A 292 15.98 21.96 8.46
C ALA A 292 15.81 20.89 9.55
N VAL A 293 16.83 20.05 9.82
CA VAL A 293 16.76 19.09 10.93
C VAL A 293 16.73 19.84 12.26
N PRO A 294 15.69 19.67 13.10
CA PRO A 294 15.60 20.35 14.38
C PRO A 294 16.79 20.04 15.32
N PRO A 295 17.11 20.95 16.26
CA PRO A 295 18.09 20.65 17.29
C PRO A 295 17.62 19.48 18.16
N LEU A 296 18.55 18.60 18.52
CA LEU A 296 18.27 17.51 19.47
C LEU A 296 18.19 18.05 20.90
N ALA A 297 17.33 17.47 21.71
CA ALA A 297 17.24 17.76 23.14
C ALA A 297 18.60 17.61 23.85
N ALA A 298 18.76 18.32 24.98
CA ALA A 298 19.97 18.24 25.78
C ALA A 298 20.16 16.81 26.32
N PRO A 299 21.36 16.22 26.23
CA PRO A 299 21.60 14.87 26.72
C PRO A 299 21.61 14.84 28.25
N PRO A 300 21.29 13.69 28.88
CA PRO A 300 21.41 13.54 30.32
C PRO A 300 22.83 13.83 30.83
N ARG A 301 22.95 14.58 31.93
CA ARG A 301 24.25 14.92 32.53
C ARG A 301 25.03 13.66 32.91
N GLY A 302 26.35 13.68 32.70
CA GLY A 302 27.24 12.57 33.06
C GLY A 302 27.15 11.32 32.18
N SER A 303 26.40 11.37 31.07
CA SER A 303 26.36 10.27 30.08
C SER A 303 27.27 10.53 28.88
N ALA A 304 27.92 9.47 28.38
CA ALA A 304 28.69 9.50 27.15
C ALA A 304 27.76 9.51 25.92
N GLN A 305 28.20 10.16 24.84
CA GLN A 305 27.36 10.49 23.69
C GLN A 305 28.05 10.17 22.38
N TRP A 306 27.25 9.81 21.38
CA TRP A 306 27.66 9.89 19.99
C TRP A 306 26.46 10.19 19.08
N GLU A 307 26.75 10.65 17.87
CA GLU A 307 25.74 11.04 16.89
C GLU A 307 25.96 10.38 15.52
N ALA A 308 24.87 10.12 14.82
CA ALA A 308 24.86 9.74 13.41
C ALA A 308 23.91 10.62 12.61
N ARG A 309 24.24 10.81 11.33
CA ARG A 309 23.40 11.53 10.36
C ARG A 309 23.17 10.67 9.14
N PHE A 310 21.94 10.61 8.66
CA PHE A 310 21.57 9.78 7.52
C PHE A 310 20.87 10.60 6.43
N GLU A 311 21.16 10.29 5.18
CA GLU A 311 20.54 10.90 4.01
C GLU A 311 19.85 9.81 3.19
N PHE A 312 18.57 10.01 2.87
CA PHE A 312 17.81 9.13 1.97
C PHE A 312 17.36 9.92 0.74
N ALA A 313 17.65 9.39 -0.45
CA ALA A 313 17.21 9.97 -1.71
C ALA A 313 15.69 9.83 -1.93
N PHE A 314 15.17 10.58 -2.90
CA PHE A 314 13.83 10.35 -3.45
C PHE A 314 13.76 8.98 -4.11
N VAL A 315 12.59 8.34 -4.10
CA VAL A 315 12.39 7.02 -4.73
C VAL A 315 11.09 6.99 -5.51
N SER A 316 11.15 6.55 -6.77
CA SER A 316 9.94 6.28 -7.55
C SER A 316 9.24 5.01 -7.06
N HIS A 317 7.91 5.01 -7.12
CA HIS A 317 7.10 3.82 -6.91
C HIS A 317 7.32 2.76 -7.98
N ALA A 318 7.54 3.23 -9.22
CA ALA A 318 7.75 2.44 -10.44
C ALA A 318 6.94 1.11 -10.46
N PRO A 319 5.59 1.12 -10.36
CA PRO A 319 4.79 -0.07 -10.59
C PRO A 319 4.94 -0.53 -12.03
N MET A 320 4.85 -1.84 -12.31
CA MET A 320 5.02 -2.38 -13.66
C MET A 320 3.96 -1.84 -14.64
N GLU A 321 2.71 -1.72 -14.20
CA GLU A 321 1.68 -0.99 -14.93
C GLU A 321 1.88 0.52 -14.71
N VAL A 322 2.09 1.27 -15.81
CA VAL A 322 2.12 2.74 -15.78
C VAL A 322 0.74 3.31 -15.46
N LEU A 323 0.70 4.55 -14.99
CA LEU A 323 -0.58 5.22 -14.74
C LEU A 323 -1.40 5.33 -16.02
N THR A 324 -2.61 4.78 -15.94
CA THR A 324 -3.57 4.74 -17.02
C THR A 324 -4.95 5.07 -16.46
N ALA A 325 -5.72 5.86 -17.19
CA ALA A 325 -7.09 6.19 -16.86
C ALA A 325 -7.93 6.31 -18.14
N VAL A 326 -9.16 5.80 -18.09
CA VAL A 326 -10.18 6.06 -19.10
C VAL A 326 -11.15 7.09 -18.54
N ALA A 327 -11.50 8.11 -19.32
CA ALA A 327 -12.48 9.11 -18.92
C ALA A 327 -13.45 9.46 -20.06
N ASP A 328 -14.74 9.54 -19.76
CA ASP A 328 -15.79 10.12 -20.60
C ASP A 328 -16.47 11.26 -19.84
N VAL A 329 -16.09 12.51 -20.13
CA VAL A 329 -16.65 13.70 -19.49
C VAL A 329 -17.56 14.42 -20.46
N ARG A 330 -18.83 14.60 -20.06
CA ARG A 330 -19.88 15.31 -20.80
C ARG A 330 -20.45 16.46 -19.97
N ALA A 331 -21.39 17.19 -20.55
CA ALA A 331 -21.97 18.38 -19.93
C ALA A 331 -22.61 18.12 -18.55
N HIS A 332 -23.19 16.94 -18.32
CA HIS A 332 -23.94 16.62 -17.10
C HIS A 332 -23.48 15.31 -16.42
N ARG A 333 -22.40 14.68 -16.88
CA ARG A 333 -21.89 13.43 -16.31
C ARG A 333 -20.40 13.25 -16.58
N ALA A 334 -19.73 12.49 -15.72
CA ALA A 334 -18.40 11.97 -15.98
C ALA A 334 -18.29 10.50 -15.54
N GLU A 335 -17.73 9.65 -16.39
CA GLU A 335 -17.37 8.28 -16.05
C GLU A 335 -15.85 8.11 -16.16
N ILE A 336 -15.23 7.55 -15.11
CA ILE A 336 -13.78 7.40 -15.04
C ILE A 336 -13.44 5.98 -14.56
N TRP A 337 -12.59 5.27 -15.30
CA TRP A 337 -12.07 3.95 -14.92
C TRP A 337 -10.59 4.05 -14.66
N PHE A 338 -10.17 3.69 -13.46
CA PHE A 338 -8.76 3.56 -13.11
C PHE A 338 -8.58 2.79 -11.80
N SER A 339 -7.36 2.35 -11.53
CA SER A 339 -7.02 1.75 -10.24
C SER A 339 -6.71 2.84 -9.21
N SER A 340 -7.44 2.82 -8.09
CA SER A 340 -7.40 3.85 -7.04
C SER A 340 -7.44 3.24 -5.64
N GLN A 341 -6.56 3.69 -4.74
CA GLN A 341 -6.57 3.35 -3.32
C GLN A 341 -7.48 4.26 -2.48
N SER A 342 -7.94 5.39 -3.04
CA SER A 342 -8.81 6.39 -2.41
C SER A 342 -9.87 6.91 -3.42
N PRO A 343 -10.71 6.02 -3.98
CA PRO A 343 -11.66 6.36 -5.05
C PRO A 343 -12.74 7.38 -4.65
N MET A 344 -13.09 7.48 -3.37
CA MET A 344 -14.03 8.48 -2.87
C MET A 344 -13.46 9.89 -3.03
N ASP A 345 -12.24 10.11 -2.53
CA ASP A 345 -11.53 11.39 -2.66
C ASP A 345 -11.28 11.73 -4.13
N ALA A 346 -10.94 10.72 -4.94
CA ALA A 346 -10.79 10.91 -6.38
C ALA A 346 -12.05 11.46 -7.03
N ARG A 347 -13.23 10.93 -6.69
CA ARG A 347 -14.50 11.39 -7.24
C ARG A 347 -14.73 12.86 -6.92
N GLU A 348 -14.55 13.26 -5.67
CA GLU A 348 -14.74 14.66 -5.24
C GLU A 348 -13.78 15.61 -5.95
N VAL A 349 -12.50 15.24 -6.03
CA VAL A 349 -11.48 16.06 -6.71
C VAL A 349 -11.75 16.15 -8.21
N ILE A 350 -12.10 15.04 -8.86
CA ILE A 350 -12.44 15.03 -10.29
C ILE A 350 -13.68 15.90 -10.54
N ALA A 351 -14.74 15.73 -9.75
CA ALA A 351 -15.98 16.50 -9.86
C ALA A 351 -15.73 18.01 -9.81
N SER A 352 -15.01 18.47 -8.77
CA SER A 352 -14.59 19.86 -8.64
C SER A 352 -13.75 20.32 -9.85
N THR A 353 -12.79 19.51 -10.29
CA THR A 353 -11.89 19.85 -11.41
C THR A 353 -12.62 19.99 -12.75
N VAL A 354 -13.62 19.14 -13.01
CA VAL A 354 -14.42 19.22 -14.24
C VAL A 354 -15.67 20.09 -14.09
N GLY A 355 -15.92 20.69 -12.93
CA GLY A 355 -17.06 21.57 -12.69
C GLY A 355 -18.40 20.85 -12.71
N LEU A 356 -18.46 19.63 -12.16
CA LEU A 356 -19.68 18.83 -12.01
C LEU A 356 -19.96 18.59 -10.51
N PRO A 357 -21.22 18.37 -10.11
CA PRO A 357 -21.51 17.85 -8.79
C PRO A 357 -21.01 16.39 -8.67
N SER A 358 -20.58 15.98 -7.48
CA SER A 358 -20.02 14.63 -7.26
C SER A 358 -21.01 13.50 -7.57
N SER A 359 -22.32 13.76 -7.45
CA SER A 359 -23.39 12.83 -7.86
C SER A 359 -23.44 12.56 -9.37
N ALA A 360 -22.86 13.44 -10.19
CA ALA A 360 -22.74 13.29 -11.63
C ALA A 360 -21.42 12.60 -12.06
N VAL A 361 -20.55 12.24 -11.12
CA VAL A 361 -19.26 11.62 -11.39
C VAL A 361 -19.26 10.18 -10.89
N ARG A 362 -19.04 9.22 -11.79
CA ARG A 362 -18.85 7.80 -11.46
C ARG A 362 -17.38 7.45 -11.62
N VAL A 363 -16.81 6.83 -10.60
CA VAL A 363 -15.44 6.28 -10.62
C VAL A 363 -15.53 4.77 -10.47
N HIS A 364 -15.10 4.06 -11.50
CA HIS A 364 -15.04 2.60 -11.53
C HIS A 364 -13.63 2.16 -11.13
N VAL A 365 -13.53 1.45 -10.01
CA VAL A 365 -12.24 0.97 -9.48
C VAL A 365 -11.81 -0.27 -10.24
N VAL A 366 -10.64 -0.20 -10.86
CA VAL A 366 -10.06 -1.29 -11.65
C VAL A 366 -8.87 -1.90 -10.91
N ARG A 367 -8.56 -3.16 -11.16
CA ARG A 367 -7.32 -3.80 -10.70
C ARG A 367 -6.11 -3.00 -11.16
N GLY A 368 -5.09 -2.90 -10.31
CA GLY A 368 -3.80 -2.29 -10.63
C GLY A 368 -2.66 -3.30 -10.73
N GLY A 369 -1.71 -3.08 -11.63
CA GLY A 369 -0.47 -3.83 -11.79
C GLY A 369 0.65 -3.28 -10.89
N GLY A 370 0.35 -3.20 -9.58
CA GLY A 370 1.19 -2.54 -8.58
C GLY A 370 0.70 -1.16 -8.18
N SER A 371 1.15 -0.71 -7.02
CA SER A 371 0.95 0.66 -6.56
C SER A 371 2.09 1.14 -5.66
N PHE A 372 2.38 0.37 -4.61
CA PHE A 372 3.38 0.75 -3.58
C PHE A 372 3.08 2.12 -2.93
N GLY A 373 1.83 2.57 -3.02
CA GLY A 373 1.35 3.88 -2.56
C GLY A 373 1.08 4.89 -3.69
N ARG A 374 1.56 4.64 -4.92
CA ARG A 374 1.39 5.53 -6.09
C ARG A 374 -0.07 5.87 -6.39
N ARG A 375 -0.98 4.92 -6.16
CA ARG A 375 -2.42 5.00 -6.48
C ARG A 375 -3.28 5.56 -5.33
N LEU A 376 -2.65 6.04 -4.25
CA LEU A 376 -3.29 6.96 -3.29
C LEU A 376 -3.55 8.33 -3.91
N ASN A 377 -2.86 8.64 -5.01
CA ASN A 377 -3.08 9.85 -5.78
C ASN A 377 -3.71 9.53 -7.14
N HIS A 378 -4.34 10.53 -7.74
CA HIS A 378 -5.25 10.36 -8.88
C HIS A 378 -4.89 11.26 -10.07
N ASP A 379 -3.62 11.65 -10.18
CA ASP A 379 -3.15 12.68 -11.12
C ASP A 379 -3.54 12.34 -12.58
N ALA A 380 -3.28 11.10 -13.01
CA ALA A 380 -3.64 10.64 -14.36
C ALA A 380 -5.16 10.60 -14.60
N ALA A 381 -5.97 10.29 -13.59
CA ALA A 381 -7.42 10.28 -13.72
C ALA A 381 -7.97 11.71 -13.89
N ILE A 382 -7.41 12.67 -13.15
CA ILE A 382 -7.78 14.08 -13.28
C ILE A 382 -7.36 14.64 -14.64
N GLU A 383 -6.14 14.32 -15.10
CA GLU A 383 -5.69 14.69 -16.46
C GLU A 383 -6.61 14.09 -17.52
N ALA A 384 -6.94 12.80 -17.44
CA ALA A 384 -7.83 12.14 -18.40
C ALA A 384 -9.21 12.83 -18.44
N ALA A 385 -9.76 13.18 -17.28
CA ALA A 385 -11.04 13.89 -17.18
C ALA A 385 -10.98 15.29 -17.81
N LEU A 386 -9.91 16.06 -17.56
CA LEU A 386 -9.69 17.37 -18.18
C LEU A 386 -9.52 17.27 -19.70
N ILE A 387 -8.76 16.29 -20.18
CA ILE A 387 -8.56 16.07 -21.61
C ILE A 387 -9.88 15.67 -22.26
N SER A 388 -10.62 14.72 -21.68
CA SER A 388 -11.92 14.30 -22.20
C SER A 388 -12.90 15.47 -22.32
N LYS A 389 -13.00 16.31 -21.29
CA LYS A 389 -13.86 17.50 -21.28
C LYS A 389 -13.50 18.45 -22.42
N LYS A 390 -12.21 18.75 -22.61
CA LYS A 390 -11.73 19.68 -23.64
C LYS A 390 -11.84 19.10 -25.06
N ALA A 391 -11.49 17.82 -25.23
CA ALA A 391 -11.57 17.09 -26.50
C ALA A 391 -12.99 16.67 -26.89
N ARG A 392 -13.96 16.82 -25.96
CA ARG A 392 -15.38 16.43 -26.09
C ARG A 392 -15.59 14.98 -26.52
N ARG A 393 -14.70 14.07 -26.07
CA ARG A 393 -14.72 12.65 -26.43
C ARG A 393 -14.15 11.78 -25.32
N PRO A 394 -14.46 10.47 -25.28
CA PRO A 394 -13.87 9.58 -24.31
C PRO A 394 -12.38 9.38 -24.65
N VAL A 395 -11.53 9.35 -23.63
CA VAL A 395 -10.08 9.19 -23.79
C VAL A 395 -9.56 8.05 -22.94
N LYS A 396 -8.53 7.36 -23.44
CA LYS A 396 -7.71 6.41 -22.69
C LYS A 396 -6.31 6.99 -22.56
N LEU A 397 -6.09 7.72 -21.48
CA LEU A 397 -4.79 8.30 -21.16
C LEU A 397 -3.86 7.21 -20.63
N MET A 398 -2.67 7.11 -21.21
CA MET A 398 -1.56 6.33 -20.67
C MET A 398 -0.35 7.25 -20.49
N TRP A 399 0.21 7.27 -19.29
CA TRP A 399 1.50 7.89 -19.07
C TRP A 399 2.59 6.99 -19.66
N SER A 400 3.58 7.57 -20.34
CA SER A 400 4.75 6.78 -20.70
C SER A 400 5.55 6.40 -19.43
N ARG A 401 6.40 5.38 -19.50
CA ARG A 401 7.30 5.06 -18.38
C ARG A 401 8.17 6.25 -17.98
N ALA A 402 8.63 7.02 -18.96
CA ALA A 402 9.39 8.25 -18.72
C ALA A 402 8.57 9.29 -17.96
N ASP A 403 7.30 9.47 -18.31
CA ASP A 403 6.42 10.39 -17.57
C ASP A 403 6.15 9.90 -16.14
N ASP A 404 5.92 8.59 -15.97
CA ASP A 404 5.66 7.97 -14.67
C ASP A 404 6.85 8.09 -13.70
N ILE A 405 8.10 8.09 -14.20
CA ILE A 405 9.28 8.30 -13.36
C ILE A 405 9.59 9.79 -13.20
N ARG A 406 9.61 10.57 -14.30
CA ARG A 406 10.07 11.97 -14.27
C ARG A 406 9.07 12.94 -13.68
N HIS A 407 7.78 12.64 -13.84
CA HIS A 407 6.68 13.49 -13.40
C HIS A 407 5.75 12.78 -12.41
N GLY A 408 5.93 11.48 -12.19
CA GLY A 408 5.17 10.75 -11.17
C GLY A 408 5.60 11.11 -9.76
N ARG A 409 4.71 10.77 -8.83
CA ARG A 409 4.96 11.00 -7.40
C ARG A 409 6.09 10.12 -6.90
N MET A 410 6.88 10.64 -5.97
CA MET A 410 8.04 9.97 -5.37
C MET A 410 8.01 10.01 -3.84
N ARG A 411 8.63 9.01 -3.21
CA ARG A 411 8.95 9.06 -1.77
C ARG A 411 9.80 10.30 -1.50
N PRO A 412 9.51 11.11 -0.47
CA PRO A 412 10.35 12.25 -0.12
C PRO A 412 11.79 11.85 0.20
N ALA A 413 12.74 12.70 -0.21
CA ALA A 413 14.08 12.67 0.33
C ALA A 413 14.07 13.15 1.79
N SER A 414 14.91 12.56 2.63
CA SER A 414 14.96 12.86 4.06
C SER A 414 16.38 12.93 4.61
N GLN A 415 16.54 13.68 5.69
CA GLN A 415 17.70 13.78 6.55
C GLN A 415 17.32 13.36 7.96
N HIS A 416 18.22 12.63 8.61
CA HIS A 416 18.03 12.16 9.96
C HIS A 416 19.24 12.54 10.79
N ARG A 417 19.03 12.89 12.05
CA ARG A 417 20.08 13.06 13.06
C ARG A 417 19.68 12.29 14.30
N ILE A 418 20.53 11.37 14.71
CA ILE A 418 20.31 10.52 15.87
C ILE A 418 21.44 10.76 16.87
N ARG A 419 21.10 10.88 18.15
CA ARG A 419 22.05 10.87 19.28
C ARG A 419 21.70 9.74 20.23
N VAL A 420 22.72 8.97 20.62
CA VAL A 420 22.61 7.95 21.66
C VAL A 420 23.38 8.42 22.88
N SER A 421 22.71 8.42 24.03
CA SER A 421 23.32 8.65 25.34
C SER A 421 23.45 7.33 26.07
N HIS A 422 24.64 7.01 26.55
CA HIS A 422 24.87 5.82 27.37
C HIS A 422 25.63 6.11 28.65
N ALA A 423 25.33 5.36 29.70
CA ALA A 423 26.01 5.39 30.98
C ALA A 423 25.95 4.00 31.61
N HIS A 424 27.03 3.58 32.30
CA HIS A 424 27.10 2.28 32.97
C HIS A 424 26.72 1.10 32.07
N GLY A 425 27.24 1.09 30.83
CA GLY A 425 26.99 0.02 29.85
C GLY A 425 25.57 -0.06 29.30
N ARG A 426 24.72 0.96 29.51
CA ARG A 426 23.32 0.98 29.06
C ARG A 426 22.98 2.28 28.35
N VAL A 427 22.05 2.22 27.40
CA VAL A 427 21.45 3.40 26.78
C VAL A 427 20.47 4.04 27.76
N VAL A 428 20.63 5.35 27.98
CA VAL A 428 19.82 6.15 28.93
C VAL A 428 19.00 7.24 28.25
N ALA A 429 19.36 7.63 27.02
CA ALA A 429 18.51 8.42 26.15
C ALA A 429 18.78 8.12 24.67
N PHE A 430 17.75 8.29 23.85
CA PHE A 430 17.80 8.15 22.40
C PHE A 430 17.01 9.29 21.77
N ALA A 431 17.71 10.17 21.04
CA ALA A 431 17.11 11.33 20.39
C ALA A 431 17.19 11.17 18.87
N HIS A 432 16.08 11.33 18.16
CA HIS A 432 16.02 11.21 16.69
C HIS A 432 15.19 12.35 16.10
N ALA A 433 15.88 13.29 15.45
CA ALA A 433 15.24 14.36 14.69
C ALA A 433 15.36 14.11 13.19
N THR A 434 14.36 14.54 12.44
CA THR A 434 14.32 14.37 10.98
C THR A 434 13.99 15.67 10.28
N ALA A 435 14.32 15.73 8.99
CA ALA A 435 13.74 16.67 8.06
C ALA A 435 13.45 15.97 6.75
N SER A 436 12.25 16.15 6.20
CA SER A 436 11.87 15.60 4.90
C SER A 436 11.45 16.72 3.96
N VAL A 437 11.50 16.43 2.66
CA VAL A 437 10.88 17.32 1.68
C VAL A 437 9.37 17.21 1.84
N SER A 438 8.69 18.34 1.97
CA SER A 438 7.24 18.42 2.02
C SER A 438 6.69 19.14 0.78
N GLU A 439 5.43 18.85 0.47
CA GLU A 439 4.65 19.72 -0.41
C GLU A 439 4.20 20.94 0.41
N ALA A 440 4.19 22.14 -0.19
CA ALA A 440 3.72 23.33 0.50
C ALA A 440 2.26 23.17 0.97
N TRP A 441 1.97 23.53 2.23
CA TRP A 441 0.66 23.34 2.86
C TRP A 441 -0.42 24.33 2.40
N GLU A 442 -0.06 25.41 1.68
CA GLU A 442 -1.04 26.33 1.08
C GLU A 442 -1.74 25.68 -0.13
N GLY A 443 -2.72 24.83 0.18
CA GLY A 443 -3.74 24.33 -0.74
C GLY A 443 -3.23 23.28 -1.72
N ALA A 444 -3.38 21.99 -1.35
CA ALA A 444 -3.41 20.82 -2.23
C ALA A 444 -2.56 20.94 -3.50
N SER A 445 -1.33 20.42 -3.46
CA SER A 445 -0.33 20.50 -4.52
C SER A 445 -0.91 20.58 -5.93
N VAL A 446 -0.60 21.70 -6.56
CA VAL A 446 -1.01 22.05 -7.92
C VAL A 446 0.01 21.45 -8.87
N GLN A 447 -0.10 20.15 -9.19
CA GLN A 447 0.74 19.54 -10.24
C GLN A 447 0.30 20.10 -11.59
N GLY A 448 1.09 21.02 -12.13
CA GLY A 448 0.80 21.70 -13.41
C GLY A 448 -0.40 22.65 -13.38
N GLY A 449 -1.17 22.77 -12.30
CA GLY A 449 -2.46 23.48 -12.27
C GLY A 449 -3.62 22.61 -11.77
N ILE A 450 -3.35 21.34 -11.47
CA ILE A 450 -4.33 20.35 -11.01
C ILE A 450 -4.15 20.15 -9.50
N ARG A 451 -5.20 20.41 -8.71
CA ARG A 451 -5.21 20.06 -7.27
C ARG A 451 -5.24 18.54 -7.13
N GLY A 452 -4.14 17.94 -6.69
CA GLY A 452 -4.12 16.55 -6.28
C GLY A 452 -4.77 16.39 -4.91
N GLY A 453 -5.67 15.42 -4.74
CA GLY A 453 -6.07 14.98 -3.41
C GLY A 453 -4.84 14.49 -2.65
N SER A 454 -4.58 15.07 -1.49
CA SER A 454 -3.48 14.66 -0.62
C SER A 454 -4.04 13.90 0.58
N VAL A 455 -3.63 12.63 0.73
CA VAL A 455 -3.74 11.88 1.99
C VAL A 455 -2.44 12.02 2.79
N THR A 456 -1.69 13.12 2.64
CA THR A 456 -0.50 13.39 3.46
C THR A 456 -0.87 14.30 4.63
N ALA A 457 -1.50 13.71 5.64
CA ALA A 457 -1.49 14.22 7.00
C ALA A 457 -1.79 13.08 7.98
N ALA A 458 -1.01 12.00 7.93
CA ALA A 458 -0.62 11.41 9.20
C ALA A 458 0.51 12.31 9.69
N ALA A 459 0.37 12.92 10.86
CA ALA A 459 1.53 13.49 11.55
C ALA A 459 2.62 12.41 11.49
N ALA A 460 3.75 12.72 10.85
CA ALA A 460 4.86 11.77 10.80
C ALA A 460 5.09 11.30 12.24
N PRO A 461 4.97 10.00 12.55
CA PRO A 461 5.20 9.54 13.90
C PRO A 461 6.57 10.07 14.31
N VAL A 462 6.65 10.75 15.46
CA VAL A 462 7.94 11.24 15.93
C VAL A 462 8.82 9.99 15.99
N PRO A 463 10.00 9.98 15.37
CA PRO A 463 10.77 8.76 15.14
C PRO A 463 10.95 7.89 16.41
N SER A 464 11.04 8.54 17.56
CA SER A 464 11.19 7.90 18.87
C SER A 464 9.90 7.37 19.53
N ASP A 465 8.71 7.62 18.98
CA ASP A 465 7.43 7.35 19.67
C ASP A 465 7.00 5.88 19.65
N SER A 466 7.60 5.05 18.78
CA SER A 466 7.27 3.61 18.75
C SER A 466 7.57 2.89 20.07
N GLY A 467 8.47 3.44 20.89
CA GLY A 467 8.88 2.81 22.14
C GLY A 467 9.46 1.41 21.96
N LEU A 468 9.94 1.03 20.77
CA LEU A 468 10.37 -0.33 20.45
C LEU A 468 11.42 -0.86 21.45
N TYR A 469 12.31 0.04 21.87
CA TYR A 469 13.39 -0.22 22.81
C TYR A 469 13.21 0.50 24.16
N ASN A 470 13.80 -0.09 25.19
CA ASN A 470 13.92 0.47 26.54
C ASN A 470 15.23 1.28 26.65
N PHE A 471 15.28 2.42 25.98
CA PHE A 471 16.45 3.32 25.92
C PHE A 471 16.35 4.54 26.83
N GLY A 472 15.57 4.46 27.91
CA GLY A 472 15.34 5.58 28.81
C GLY A 472 14.55 6.71 28.12
N THR A 473 15.08 7.92 28.15
CA THR A 473 14.41 9.10 27.59
C THR A 473 14.43 9.07 26.06
N LEU A 474 13.24 9.07 25.46
CA LEU A 474 13.02 9.13 24.03
C LEU A 474 12.64 10.58 23.66
N SER A 475 13.25 11.12 22.62
CA SER A 475 12.90 12.44 22.10
C SER A 475 13.09 12.52 20.60
N GLY A 476 12.31 13.38 19.95
CA GLY A 476 12.44 13.61 18.52
C GLY A 476 11.61 14.81 18.10
N ASP A 477 11.94 15.34 16.93
CA ASP A 477 11.21 16.42 16.30
C ASP A 477 11.38 16.30 14.77
N ALA A 478 10.46 16.88 14.02
CA ALA A 478 10.42 16.79 12.57
C ALA A 478 10.38 18.19 11.94
N GLY A 479 11.43 18.52 11.20
CA GLY A 479 11.46 19.67 10.31
C GLY A 479 10.98 19.30 8.90
N SER A 480 10.82 20.32 8.06
CA SER A 480 10.51 20.10 6.65
C SER A 480 11.15 21.15 5.74
N VAL A 481 11.36 20.78 4.48
CA VAL A 481 11.73 21.72 3.42
C VAL A 481 10.65 21.69 2.36
N GLU A 482 9.91 22.79 2.24
CA GLU A 482 8.92 22.93 1.19
C GLU A 482 9.60 23.17 -0.15
N LEU A 483 9.37 22.28 -1.11
CA LEU A 483 9.85 22.43 -2.49
C LEU A 483 8.65 22.42 -3.44
N ALA A 484 8.17 23.62 -3.76
CA ALA A 484 7.04 23.83 -4.66
C ALA A 484 7.25 23.09 -5.99
N ALA A 485 6.27 22.27 -6.39
CA ALA A 485 6.24 21.45 -7.62
C ALA A 485 7.08 20.16 -7.66
N ILE A 486 7.66 19.70 -6.55
CA ILE A 486 8.06 18.28 -6.45
C ILE A 486 6.80 17.43 -6.21
N PRO A 487 6.46 16.47 -7.09
CA PRO A 487 5.34 15.59 -6.87
C PRO A 487 5.72 14.53 -5.83
N LEU A 488 5.19 14.64 -4.61
CA LEU A 488 5.46 13.69 -3.53
C LEU A 488 4.29 12.71 -3.37
N GLY A 489 4.59 11.52 -2.86
CA GLY A 489 3.58 10.53 -2.53
C GLY A 489 4.08 9.56 -1.48
N ALA A 490 3.14 8.99 -0.74
CA ALA A 490 3.46 7.91 0.18
C ALA A 490 3.97 6.72 -0.63
N TRP A 491 5.22 6.34 -0.37
CA TRP A 491 5.81 5.09 -0.86
C TRP A 491 5.69 4.04 0.25
N ARG A 492 5.72 2.75 -0.09
CA ARG A 492 5.48 1.64 0.85
C ARG A 492 6.26 1.81 2.17
N SER A 493 5.55 1.80 3.30
CA SER A 493 6.09 2.05 4.67
C SER A 493 6.38 3.52 5.00
N VAL A 494 5.93 4.45 4.15
CA VAL A 494 5.90 5.91 4.34
C VAL A 494 7.20 6.41 4.99
N ASP A 495 7.12 7.06 6.14
CA ASP A 495 8.29 7.59 6.86
C ASP A 495 9.02 6.49 7.65
N SER A 496 8.28 5.49 8.17
CA SER A 496 8.81 4.35 8.93
C SER A 496 9.93 3.62 8.18
N GLY A 497 9.84 3.54 6.84
CA GLY A 497 10.88 2.96 5.98
C GLY A 497 12.27 3.58 6.18
N THR A 498 12.36 4.90 6.28
CA THR A 498 13.65 5.61 6.47
C THR A 498 14.01 5.75 7.95
N VAL A 499 13.02 6.07 8.77
CA VAL A 499 13.17 6.26 10.22
C VAL A 499 13.71 5.00 10.88
N ARG A 500 13.02 3.87 10.73
CA ARG A 500 13.44 2.63 11.40
C ARG A 500 14.76 2.11 10.84
N THR A 501 15.03 2.30 9.54
CA THR A 501 16.34 1.94 8.96
C THR A 501 17.47 2.67 9.66
N ALA A 502 17.37 4.00 9.81
CA ALA A 502 18.38 4.80 10.50
C ALA A 502 18.56 4.35 11.96
N GLU A 503 17.45 4.08 12.66
CA GLU A 503 17.48 3.60 14.05
C GLU A 503 18.15 2.23 14.17
N GLU A 504 17.81 1.26 13.32
CA GLU A 504 18.37 -0.09 13.39
C GLU A 504 19.87 -0.13 13.09
N ILE A 505 20.37 0.80 12.27
CA ILE A 505 21.81 0.99 12.06
C ILE A 505 22.48 1.50 13.35
N VAL A 506 21.90 2.54 13.96
CA VAL A 506 22.40 3.10 15.22
C VAL A 506 22.34 2.10 16.37
N VAL A 507 21.30 1.27 16.43
CA VAL A 507 21.16 0.20 17.43
C VAL A 507 22.26 -0.83 17.28
N ASP A 508 22.60 -1.23 16.05
CA ASP A 508 23.67 -2.20 15.80
C ASP A 508 25.05 -1.63 16.16
N GLU A 509 25.28 -0.35 15.82
CA GLU A 509 26.51 0.38 16.21
C GLU A 509 26.62 0.59 17.71
N THR A 510 25.51 0.90 18.39
CA THR A 510 25.47 1.03 19.86
C THR A 510 25.84 -0.28 20.53
N ALA A 511 25.30 -1.41 20.06
CA ALA A 511 25.66 -2.72 20.59
C ALA A 511 27.17 -2.97 20.47
N ARG A 512 27.74 -2.72 19.28
CA ARG A 512 29.18 -2.87 19.02
C ARG A 512 30.04 -1.95 19.88
N ALA A 513 29.66 -0.67 20.03
CA ALA A 513 30.37 0.29 20.86
C ALA A 513 30.37 -0.07 22.35
N LEU A 514 29.32 -0.79 22.80
CA LEU A 514 29.22 -1.33 24.16
C LEU A 514 29.85 -2.72 24.32
N GLY A 515 30.49 -3.26 23.28
CA GLY A 515 31.11 -4.60 23.30
C GLY A 515 30.09 -5.75 23.35
N GLN A 516 28.87 -5.53 22.87
CA GLN A 516 27.78 -6.50 22.92
C GLN A 516 27.43 -7.04 21.53
N ASP A 517 27.03 -8.31 21.47
CA ASP A 517 26.44 -8.88 20.26
C ASP A 517 25.12 -8.15 19.92
N PRO A 518 24.90 -7.73 18.65
CA PRO A 518 23.70 -6.96 18.32
C PRO A 518 22.35 -7.69 18.44
N VAL A 519 22.31 -9.02 18.37
CA VAL A 519 21.07 -9.78 18.67
C VAL A 519 20.87 -9.84 20.18
N ALA A 520 21.92 -10.13 20.95
CA ALA A 520 21.87 -10.13 22.41
C ALA A 520 21.47 -8.76 22.98
N PHE A 521 22.00 -7.67 22.43
CA PHE A 521 21.63 -6.31 22.82
C PHE A 521 20.14 -6.02 22.56
N ARG A 522 19.62 -6.38 21.39
CA ARG A 522 18.18 -6.21 21.08
C ARG A 522 17.31 -7.06 22.01
N ARG A 523 17.71 -8.30 22.36
CA ARG A 523 16.97 -9.15 23.30
C ARG A 523 16.74 -8.49 24.66
N THR A 524 17.75 -7.81 25.20
CA THR A 524 17.69 -7.18 26.52
C THR A 524 17.01 -5.81 26.51
N THR A 525 16.92 -5.17 25.34
CA THR A 525 16.43 -3.79 25.22
C THR A 525 15.05 -3.69 24.60
N LEU A 526 14.60 -4.64 23.78
CA LEU A 526 13.25 -4.63 23.21
C LEU A 526 12.17 -4.68 24.29
N ARG A 527 11.09 -3.91 24.15
CA ARG A 527 9.99 -3.90 25.12
C ARG A 527 9.04 -5.09 24.93
N SER A 528 8.61 -5.31 23.70
CA SER A 528 7.59 -6.29 23.33
C SER A 528 8.11 -7.72 23.35
N LYS A 529 7.36 -8.65 23.97
CA LYS A 529 7.66 -10.08 23.93
C LYS A 529 7.50 -10.65 22.51
N ALA A 530 6.52 -10.14 21.75
CA ALA A 530 6.30 -10.56 20.36
C ALA A 530 7.48 -10.16 19.47
N VAL A 531 7.99 -8.92 19.60
CA VAL A 531 9.16 -8.47 18.84
C VAL A 531 10.41 -9.29 19.18
N ARG A 532 10.62 -9.62 20.46
CA ARG A 532 11.70 -10.54 20.87
C ARG A 532 11.54 -11.93 20.25
N ALA A 533 10.32 -12.46 20.19
CA ALA A 533 10.06 -13.78 19.62
C ALA A 533 10.35 -13.84 18.11
N VAL A 534 9.97 -12.80 17.34
CA VAL A 534 10.34 -12.75 15.91
C VAL A 534 11.85 -12.57 15.72
N LEU A 535 12.52 -11.78 16.57
CA LEU A 535 13.98 -11.64 16.57
C LEU A 535 14.68 -12.98 16.83
N ASP A 536 14.25 -13.70 17.87
CA ASP A 536 14.79 -15.01 18.22
C ASP A 536 14.60 -16.00 17.08
N LYS A 537 13.43 -15.97 16.43
CA LYS A 537 13.14 -16.86 15.33
C LYS A 537 14.07 -16.62 14.13
N VAL A 538 14.31 -15.38 13.73
CA VAL A 538 15.25 -15.10 12.61
C VAL A 538 16.69 -15.38 13.00
N ALA A 539 17.09 -15.12 14.25
CA ALA A 539 18.44 -15.42 14.72
C ALA A 539 18.72 -16.93 14.71
N THR A 540 17.78 -17.75 15.17
CA THR A 540 17.92 -19.21 15.15
C THR A 540 17.89 -19.76 13.73
N ALA A 541 16.88 -19.42 12.92
CA ALA A 541 16.74 -19.95 11.56
C ALA A 541 17.80 -19.42 10.58
N GLY A 542 18.29 -18.20 10.81
CA GLY A 542 19.40 -17.62 10.07
C GLY A 542 20.77 -18.05 10.58
N HIS A 543 20.86 -18.83 11.66
CA HIS A 543 22.12 -19.20 12.31
C HIS A 543 23.01 -17.97 12.58
N TRP A 544 22.46 -17.00 13.30
CA TRP A 544 23.14 -15.74 13.61
C TRP A 544 24.51 -15.99 14.25
N GLY A 545 25.51 -15.24 13.79
CA GLY A 545 26.87 -15.28 14.33
C GLY A 545 27.72 -16.43 13.79
N ARG A 546 27.21 -17.22 12.83
CA ARG A 546 28.04 -18.24 12.18
C ARG A 546 29.17 -17.59 11.38
N ALA A 547 30.30 -18.29 11.27
CA ALA A 547 31.39 -17.88 10.40
C ALA A 547 30.91 -17.83 8.93
N LEU A 548 31.30 -16.77 8.23
CA LEU A 548 31.06 -16.56 6.81
C LEU A 548 32.40 -16.29 6.10
N PRO A 549 32.50 -16.51 4.78
CA PRO A 549 33.67 -16.12 4.01
C PRO A 549 34.01 -14.64 4.16
N GLU A 550 35.28 -14.30 3.94
CA GLU A 550 35.71 -12.90 3.89
C GLU A 550 34.90 -12.10 2.86
N GLY A 551 34.57 -10.85 3.20
CA GLY A 551 33.68 -10.02 2.38
C GLY A 551 32.21 -10.44 2.44
N GLN A 552 31.81 -11.31 3.37
CA GLN A 552 30.41 -11.64 3.61
C GLN A 552 30.03 -11.44 5.08
N ALA A 553 28.79 -11.03 5.33
CA ALA A 553 28.32 -10.88 6.70
C ALA A 553 26.80 -11.00 6.85
N GLN A 554 26.37 -11.15 8.10
CA GLN A 554 24.98 -11.10 8.51
C GLN A 554 24.63 -9.73 9.11
N GLY A 555 23.41 -9.27 8.87
CA GLY A 555 22.80 -8.13 9.53
C GLY A 555 21.40 -8.48 10.01
N VAL A 556 20.98 -7.84 11.09
CA VAL A 556 19.66 -8.05 11.71
C VAL A 556 18.98 -6.70 11.94
N ALA A 557 17.66 -6.69 11.81
CA ALA A 557 16.82 -5.56 12.19
C ALA A 557 15.40 -6.01 12.51
N VAL A 558 14.68 -5.19 13.26
CA VAL A 558 13.29 -5.44 13.69
C VAL A 558 12.40 -4.24 13.41
N HIS A 559 11.09 -4.47 13.30
CA HIS A 559 10.08 -3.42 13.18
C HIS A 559 8.76 -3.87 13.82
N GLU A 560 8.01 -2.92 14.38
CA GLU A 560 6.68 -3.13 14.95
C GLU A 560 5.79 -1.95 14.56
N GLU A 561 4.67 -2.25 13.88
CA GLU A 561 3.69 -1.27 13.42
C GLU A 561 2.40 -1.99 13.00
N TYR A 562 1.30 -1.26 12.80
CA TYR A 562 0.04 -1.79 12.28
C TYR A 562 -0.57 -2.95 13.10
N GLY A 563 -0.24 -3.03 14.40
CA GLY A 563 -0.62 -4.15 15.26
C GLY A 563 0.11 -5.45 14.90
N SER A 564 1.32 -5.36 14.36
CA SER A 564 2.14 -6.49 13.91
C SER A 564 3.61 -6.21 14.15
N CYS A 565 4.42 -7.27 14.20
CA CYS A 565 5.87 -7.14 14.29
C CYS A 565 6.59 -8.10 13.35
N VAL A 566 7.82 -7.73 13.00
CA VAL A 566 8.67 -8.48 12.08
C VAL A 566 10.14 -8.34 12.49
N ALA A 567 10.91 -9.38 12.24
CA ALA A 567 12.36 -9.33 12.23
C ALA A 567 12.87 -9.79 10.87
N CYS A 568 14.02 -9.27 10.47
CA CYS A 568 14.74 -9.69 9.26
C CYS A 568 16.20 -9.95 9.61
N LEU A 569 16.72 -11.07 9.14
CA LEU A 569 18.14 -11.35 9.03
C LEU A 569 18.50 -11.42 7.55
N ALA A 570 19.51 -10.66 7.14
CA ALA A 570 20.04 -10.65 5.77
C ALA A 570 21.49 -11.11 5.76
N GLU A 571 21.85 -11.89 4.76
CA GLU A 571 23.24 -12.21 4.42
C GLU A 571 23.61 -11.47 3.13
N ILE A 572 24.78 -10.85 3.13
CA ILE A 572 25.27 -10.09 2.00
C ILE A 572 26.67 -10.56 1.62
N ASP A 573 26.90 -10.60 0.31
CA ASP A 573 28.20 -10.73 -0.32
C ASP A 573 28.63 -9.35 -0.85
N VAL A 574 29.75 -8.86 -0.35
CA VAL A 574 30.39 -7.60 -0.74
C VAL A 574 31.85 -7.82 -1.15
N THR A 575 32.20 -9.02 -1.60
CA THR A 575 33.52 -9.31 -2.20
C THR A 575 33.84 -8.35 -3.35
N ASP A 576 32.81 -7.89 -4.07
CA ASP A 576 32.85 -6.66 -4.85
C ASP A 576 31.94 -5.58 -4.21
N PRO A 577 32.50 -4.61 -3.46
CA PRO A 577 31.73 -3.55 -2.81
C PRO A 577 30.95 -2.64 -3.78
N LYS A 578 31.31 -2.61 -5.07
CA LYS A 578 30.56 -1.87 -6.10
C LYS A 578 29.32 -2.65 -6.55
N ASN A 579 29.31 -3.97 -6.35
CA ASN A 579 28.21 -4.86 -6.71
C ASN A 579 27.77 -5.74 -5.55
N PRO A 580 27.34 -5.15 -4.41
CA PRO A 580 26.90 -5.90 -3.26
C PRO A 580 25.64 -6.72 -3.62
N ARG A 581 25.58 -7.95 -3.11
CA ARG A 581 24.46 -8.86 -3.37
C ARG A 581 23.98 -9.50 -2.08
N VAL A 582 22.69 -9.35 -1.81
CA VAL A 582 22.03 -10.11 -0.74
C VAL A 582 21.86 -11.55 -1.21
N THR A 583 22.39 -12.50 -0.46
CA THR A 583 22.44 -13.93 -0.83
C THR A 583 21.33 -14.73 -0.16
N LYS A 584 20.97 -14.37 1.07
CA LYS A 584 19.88 -14.99 1.85
C LYS A 584 19.13 -13.95 2.68
N VAL A 585 17.82 -14.15 2.81
CA VAL A 585 16.95 -13.40 3.73
C VAL A 585 16.13 -14.40 4.55
N VAL A 586 16.08 -14.19 5.86
CA VAL A 586 15.18 -14.88 6.78
C VAL A 586 14.32 -13.82 7.45
N MET A 587 13.00 -13.93 7.30
CA MET A 587 12.04 -13.06 7.96
C MET A 587 11.16 -13.86 8.89
N ALA A 588 10.85 -13.29 10.05
CA ALA A 588 9.84 -13.82 10.94
C ALA A 588 8.82 -12.73 11.25
N ALA A 589 7.53 -13.06 11.21
CA ALA A 589 6.45 -12.10 11.43
C ALA A 589 5.38 -12.64 12.37
N ASP A 590 4.85 -11.77 13.20
CA ASP A 590 3.67 -11.97 14.02
C ASP A 590 2.65 -10.89 13.65
N VAL A 591 1.51 -11.32 13.11
CA VAL A 591 0.43 -10.45 12.62
C VAL A 591 -0.90 -10.77 13.31
N GLY A 592 -0.86 -11.42 14.48
CA GLY A 592 -2.06 -12.02 15.07
C GLY A 592 -2.62 -13.13 14.19
N THR A 593 -3.95 -13.18 14.02
CA THR A 593 -4.56 -14.18 13.14
C THR A 593 -4.14 -14.01 11.68
N VAL A 594 -3.44 -14.99 11.14
CA VAL A 594 -3.04 -14.99 9.73
C VAL A 594 -4.18 -15.51 8.86
N VAL A 595 -4.72 -14.67 7.98
CA VAL A 595 -5.81 -15.11 7.08
C VAL A 595 -5.30 -16.06 6.01
N ASN A 596 -4.27 -15.66 5.26
CA ASN A 596 -3.62 -16.47 4.23
C ASN A 596 -2.10 -16.48 4.44
N PRO A 597 -1.52 -17.57 5.01
CA PRO A 597 -0.08 -17.68 5.20
C PRO A 597 0.73 -17.50 3.93
N ARG A 598 0.26 -18.06 2.80
CA ARG A 598 0.93 -17.93 1.50
C ARG A 598 0.94 -16.50 0.98
N GLY A 599 -0.15 -15.76 1.20
CA GLY A 599 -0.25 -14.34 0.86
C GLY A 599 0.68 -13.49 1.72
N LEU A 600 0.78 -13.80 3.02
CA LEU A 600 1.71 -13.12 3.93
C LEU A 600 3.17 -13.36 3.55
N GLU A 601 3.54 -14.61 3.25
CA GLU A 601 4.87 -14.95 2.74
C GLU A 601 5.22 -14.16 1.48
N ALA A 602 4.31 -14.12 0.49
CA ALA A 602 4.52 -13.34 -0.73
C ALA A 602 4.68 -11.83 -0.46
N GLN A 603 3.94 -11.29 0.51
CA GLN A 603 4.09 -9.91 0.94
C GLN A 603 5.47 -9.65 1.56
N LEU A 604 5.96 -10.55 2.41
CA LEU A 604 7.30 -10.47 3.02
C LEU A 604 8.43 -10.59 1.98
N MET A 605 8.26 -11.43 0.94
CA MET A 605 9.18 -11.47 -0.20
C MET A 605 9.25 -10.12 -0.90
N GLY A 606 8.09 -9.52 -1.18
CA GLY A 606 8.02 -8.20 -1.80
C GLY A 606 8.69 -7.11 -0.96
N THR A 607 8.43 -7.06 0.34
CA THR A 607 9.05 -6.07 1.23
C THR A 607 10.56 -6.28 1.39
N ALA A 608 11.06 -7.51 1.31
CA ALA A 608 12.49 -7.78 1.28
C ALA A 608 13.15 -7.16 0.04
N ILE A 609 12.56 -7.34 -1.15
CA ILE A 609 13.07 -6.74 -2.39
C ILE A 609 13.01 -5.21 -2.36
N ASP A 610 11.94 -4.64 -1.79
CA ASP A 610 11.81 -3.19 -1.56
C ASP A 610 12.99 -2.67 -0.71
N GLY A 611 13.25 -3.28 0.44
CA GLY A 611 14.35 -2.89 1.33
C GLY A 611 15.74 -3.06 0.69
N ILE A 612 15.97 -4.17 -0.03
CA ILE A 612 17.21 -4.38 -0.79
C ILE A 612 17.39 -3.27 -1.84
N SER A 613 16.33 -2.95 -2.57
CA SER A 613 16.37 -1.94 -3.64
C SER A 613 16.74 -0.57 -3.09
N THR A 614 16.01 -0.09 -2.07
CA THR A 614 16.18 1.27 -1.54
C THR A 614 17.49 1.48 -0.80
N ILE A 615 18.08 0.41 -0.25
CA ILE A 615 19.38 0.50 0.41
C ILE A 615 20.52 0.42 -0.60
N LEU A 616 20.43 -0.45 -1.60
CA LEU A 616 21.57 -0.66 -2.49
C LEU A 616 21.62 0.34 -3.65
N ARG A 617 20.50 0.58 -4.36
CA ARG A 617 20.56 1.21 -5.71
C ARG A 617 19.38 2.10 -6.14
N ALA A 618 18.20 1.97 -5.52
CA ALA A 618 17.01 2.65 -5.99
C ALA A 618 16.91 4.08 -5.42
N GLY A 619 17.08 5.08 -6.29
CA GLY A 619 16.91 6.49 -5.98
C GLY A 619 16.68 7.32 -7.25
N LEU A 620 16.23 8.57 -7.08
CA LEU A 620 16.07 9.53 -8.16
C LEU A 620 17.00 10.73 -7.96
N HIS A 621 17.65 11.16 -9.04
CA HIS A 621 18.48 12.36 -9.07
C HIS A 621 17.70 13.56 -9.56
N ILE A 622 17.81 14.67 -8.82
CA ILE A 622 17.36 15.99 -9.25
C ILE A 622 18.58 16.80 -9.70
N ASP A 623 18.54 17.26 -10.94
CA ASP A 623 19.55 18.17 -11.47
C ASP A 623 18.92 19.18 -12.44
N ARG A 624 19.15 20.46 -12.14
CA ARG A 624 18.50 21.62 -12.78
C ARG A 624 16.97 21.49 -12.82
N GLY A 625 16.39 21.05 -11.69
CA GLY A 625 14.94 20.90 -11.52
C GLY A 625 14.29 19.78 -12.35
N ALA A 626 15.09 18.87 -12.92
CA ALA A 626 14.60 17.71 -13.66
C ALA A 626 14.99 16.42 -12.94
N VAL A 627 14.08 15.43 -12.94
CA VAL A 627 14.40 14.05 -12.60
C VAL A 627 15.20 13.44 -13.75
N ARG A 628 16.37 12.86 -13.45
CA ARG A 628 17.27 12.32 -14.49
C ARG A 628 16.81 10.97 -15.01
N GLU A 629 16.41 10.08 -14.11
CA GLU A 629 15.93 8.75 -14.46
C GLU A 629 14.64 8.81 -15.28
N GLY A 630 14.46 7.88 -16.20
CA GLY A 630 13.27 7.78 -17.04
C GLY A 630 12.70 6.38 -17.19
N SER A 631 13.41 5.33 -16.80
CA SER A 631 12.91 3.95 -16.90
C SER A 631 13.62 3.01 -15.94
N TYR A 632 13.31 1.71 -15.98
CA TYR A 632 14.13 0.71 -15.29
C TYR A 632 15.54 0.57 -15.87
N ALA A 633 15.90 1.23 -16.98
CA ALA A 633 17.27 1.23 -17.49
C ALA A 633 18.22 2.01 -16.59
N ASP A 634 17.77 3.15 -16.07
CA ASP A 634 18.55 4.11 -15.26
C ASP A 634 18.04 4.22 -13.81
N PHE A 635 16.74 4.00 -13.55
CA PHE A 635 16.24 3.77 -12.19
C PHE A 635 16.55 2.32 -11.75
N ARG A 636 17.62 2.15 -10.96
CA ARG A 636 18.20 0.85 -10.60
C ARG A 636 17.47 0.14 -9.46
N TYR A 637 16.18 -0.14 -9.65
CA TYR A 637 15.45 -1.06 -8.78
C TYR A 637 16.04 -2.50 -8.85
N ALA A 638 15.92 -3.29 -7.78
CA ALA A 638 16.53 -4.62 -7.74
C ALA A 638 15.98 -5.55 -8.84
N ARG A 639 16.86 -5.93 -9.77
CA ARG A 639 16.65 -7.00 -10.75
C ARG A 639 16.83 -8.40 -10.13
N GLN A 640 16.41 -9.45 -10.84
CA GLN A 640 16.57 -10.86 -10.42
C GLN A 640 17.98 -11.21 -9.92
N ARG A 641 19.04 -10.71 -10.56
CA ARG A 641 20.43 -10.95 -10.10
C ARG A 641 20.75 -10.41 -8.70
N HIS A 642 20.01 -9.41 -8.23
CA HIS A 642 20.17 -8.82 -6.89
C HIS A 642 19.20 -9.42 -5.87
N ALA A 643 18.20 -10.20 -6.30
CA ALA A 643 17.30 -10.89 -5.39
C ALA A 643 18.07 -12.03 -4.69
N PRO A 644 17.76 -12.29 -3.41
CA PRO A 644 18.38 -13.38 -2.68
C PRO A 644 17.97 -14.72 -3.29
N LEU A 645 18.93 -15.65 -3.39
CA LEU A 645 18.64 -17.00 -3.89
C LEU A 645 17.86 -17.83 -2.86
N ARG A 646 17.95 -17.45 -1.58
CA ARG A 646 17.27 -18.11 -0.47
C ARG A 646 16.43 -17.10 0.30
N PHE A 647 15.14 -17.38 0.40
CA PHE A 647 14.22 -16.62 1.24
C PHE A 647 13.47 -17.59 2.14
N GLU A 648 13.36 -17.26 3.42
CA GLU A 648 12.58 -18.02 4.40
C GLU A 648 11.61 -17.08 5.12
N ALA A 649 10.32 -17.39 5.11
CA ALA A 649 9.31 -16.73 5.94
C ALA A 649 8.88 -17.64 7.08
N HIS A 650 8.99 -17.12 8.31
CA HIS A 650 8.55 -17.78 9.53
C HIS A 650 7.38 -17.02 10.14
N ILE A 651 6.19 -17.53 9.96
CA ILE A 651 4.97 -16.92 10.50
C ILE A 651 4.74 -17.47 11.90
N LEU A 652 4.83 -16.62 12.93
CA LEU A 652 4.68 -17.06 14.30
C LEU A 652 3.21 -17.40 14.62
N PRO A 653 2.96 -18.45 15.40
CA PRO A 653 1.62 -18.84 15.78
C PRO A 653 1.10 -17.90 16.88
N THR A 654 0.17 -17.02 16.53
CA THR A 654 -0.51 -16.16 17.52
C THR A 654 -2.01 -16.08 17.25
N GLY A 655 -2.77 -15.93 18.34
CA GLY A 655 -4.22 -15.67 18.30
C GLY A 655 -4.51 -14.18 18.45
N GLY A 656 -5.79 -13.80 18.35
CA GLY A 656 -6.23 -12.41 18.50
C GLY A 656 -6.64 -11.77 17.17
N ALA A 657 -6.82 -10.45 17.16
CA ALA A 657 -7.21 -9.74 15.95
C ALA A 657 -6.06 -9.73 14.92
N PRO A 658 -6.35 -9.87 13.61
CA PRO A 658 -5.33 -9.73 12.59
C PRO A 658 -4.81 -8.29 12.51
N GLY A 659 -3.50 -8.12 12.44
CA GLY A 659 -2.82 -6.86 12.16
C GLY A 659 -2.54 -6.65 10.67
N GLY A 660 -1.74 -5.63 10.37
CA GLY A 660 -1.35 -5.23 9.03
C GLY A 660 0.04 -5.71 8.61
N ALA A 661 0.16 -6.21 7.38
CA ALA A 661 1.42 -6.71 6.83
C ALA A 661 1.81 -6.09 5.48
N GLY A 662 1.04 -5.10 5.01
CA GLY A 662 1.23 -4.47 3.70
C GLY A 662 2.63 -3.86 3.57
N GLU A 663 3.08 -3.19 4.62
CA GLU A 663 4.28 -2.35 4.65
C GLU A 663 5.32 -2.87 5.68
N LEU A 664 4.91 -3.80 6.53
CA LEU A 664 5.59 -4.21 7.76
C LEU A 664 7.07 -4.59 7.56
N GLY A 665 7.38 -5.38 6.52
CA GLY A 665 8.71 -5.95 6.35
C GLY A 665 9.78 -5.01 5.77
N VAL A 666 9.41 -3.88 5.16
CA VAL A 666 10.39 -3.03 4.44
C VAL A 666 11.43 -2.46 5.39
N PRO A 667 11.07 -1.85 6.55
CA PRO A 667 12.07 -1.20 7.39
C PRO A 667 13.02 -2.20 8.05
N ALA A 668 12.52 -3.38 8.44
CA ALA A 668 13.36 -4.46 8.94
C ALA A 668 14.29 -5.00 7.85
N ALA A 669 13.83 -5.18 6.62
CA ALA A 669 14.70 -5.58 5.51
C ALA A 669 15.80 -4.56 5.25
N ALA A 670 15.43 -3.29 5.15
CA ALA A 670 16.35 -2.20 4.87
C ALA A 670 17.44 -2.07 5.97
N GLY A 671 17.04 -2.08 7.25
CA GLY A 671 17.98 -2.08 8.37
C GLY A 671 18.91 -3.30 8.38
N ALA A 672 18.38 -4.50 8.11
CA ALA A 672 19.18 -5.73 8.11
C ALA A 672 20.22 -5.73 6.98
N VAL A 673 19.85 -5.28 5.78
CA VAL A 673 20.76 -5.16 4.63
C VAL A 673 21.85 -4.12 4.90
N ALA A 674 21.49 -2.95 5.44
CA ALA A 674 22.47 -1.91 5.79
C ALA A 674 23.44 -2.40 6.88
N ASN A 675 22.95 -3.10 7.90
CA ASN A 675 23.77 -3.68 8.96
C ASN A 675 24.70 -4.79 8.45
N ALA A 676 24.22 -5.63 7.53
CA ALA A 676 25.02 -6.67 6.91
C ALA A 676 26.16 -6.05 6.08
N TYR A 677 25.85 -5.01 5.29
CA TYR A 677 26.85 -4.28 4.51
C TYR A 677 27.90 -3.62 5.40
N ALA A 678 27.46 -2.92 6.46
CA ALA A 678 28.34 -2.28 7.43
C ALA A 678 29.31 -3.28 8.07
N ARG A 679 28.79 -4.44 8.50
CA ARG A 679 29.59 -5.51 9.10
C ARG A 679 30.59 -6.12 8.12
N ALA A 680 30.18 -6.36 6.88
CA ALA A 680 31.04 -7.02 5.89
C ALA A 680 32.15 -6.10 5.37
N THR A 681 31.91 -4.78 5.34
CA THR A 681 32.88 -3.79 4.84
C THR A 681 33.67 -3.09 5.95
N GLY A 682 33.25 -3.21 7.22
CA GLY A 682 33.79 -2.41 8.32
C GLY A 682 33.44 -0.93 8.24
N THR A 683 32.45 -0.55 7.42
CA THR A 683 32.04 0.85 7.23
C THR A 683 30.78 1.22 8.03
N ALA A 684 30.48 2.51 8.09
CA ALA A 684 29.28 3.05 8.72
C ALA A 684 28.44 3.77 7.66
N PRO A 685 27.57 3.08 6.89
CA PRO A 685 26.83 3.69 5.80
C PRO A 685 25.88 4.77 6.31
N ARG A 686 25.86 5.92 5.63
CA ARG A 686 25.07 7.12 6.01
C ARG A 686 24.22 7.70 4.88
N ARG A 687 24.43 7.29 3.63
CA ARG A 687 23.71 7.81 2.47
C ARG A 687 23.11 6.65 1.70
N PHE A 688 21.82 6.76 1.39
CA PHE A 688 21.05 5.71 0.74
C PHE A 688 20.33 6.24 -0.52
N PRO A 689 20.35 5.47 -1.62
CA PRO A 689 21.03 4.18 -1.77
C PRO A 689 22.57 4.28 -1.69
N LEU A 690 23.24 3.16 -1.44
CA LEU A 690 24.70 3.08 -1.29
C LEU A 690 25.43 3.38 -2.61
N ASP A 691 24.90 2.87 -3.72
CA ASP A 691 25.29 3.21 -5.09
C ASP A 691 24.22 4.18 -5.63
N PHE A 692 24.44 5.48 -5.39
CA PHE A 692 23.56 6.56 -5.81
C PHE A 692 24.23 7.43 -6.87
#